data_AF-A0A165C1Q8-F1
#
_entry.id   AF-A0A165C1Q8-F1
#
_cell.length_a   1.000
_cell.length_b   1.000
_cell.length_c   1.000
_cell.angle_alpha   90.00
_cell.angle_beta   90.00
_cell.angle_gamma   90.00
#
_symmetry.space_group_name_H-M   'P 1'
#
loop_
_entity.id
_entity.type
_entity.pdbx_description
1 polymer ?
#
loop_
_entity_poly.entity_id
_entity_poly.type
_entity_poly.pdbx_seq_one_letter_code
_entity_poly.pdbx_strand_id
1 'polypeptide(L)'
;MLATTGALYLWTSPQDWAALHKQSLESLRQLSFTTFSNGATCSAEPGPSSSAATDAVELVRVAADDAQYRLVHARPPATPDFRPLQTSKSLPGDCLDAFVGEGKPCGAPDAPSPTFDFVWTWSNGSEALHRAAYLAYERSTLPVGSKSIADQPSRLKLFREHDELRHSFRSVLQHFRPHVNRIHLVTGDLPVPNDEGNDTYAINTQDQESAPCPHARQTQTVPRLGQVPAWLNTSQPDGDVQIDVTHHSQYFSQYTDTVFNSLAIESQFPNLRNLHDQFIYMNDDFFFSADLIPADFATHAFGTVFRVYPSRVLQPTSFRDPSSSAQAAETVALEWSSEIISRRFGFRSRPYPSHESKAVSTPLFRELAALFPDALSQSARARVRSMTGSKVTNVHMMALYLHFVVERHREAALWSWAVARMTQIATRGEEDWAEVAWEEIGGAPRAKSINVRARRRNTLSRPHLRDVLGEEVGEYAYTAYRFSSDDGYPYASLGEKGYKAWPDMKSVTKTATHPHYGCKVERTRCFPTRDDLAAGYSPADFFQHIAFIDVTCGDCILTSLVAESGELGLNAVLPDAPEELNSTLAKTFDEPPHLPLVSDFMDGDFSVEAVVPPNADLRAWSVQLVHRYRYVIGRIFSGFSMLKNPEQAVDEFKRLEKDIKSGWMGVVCINDDIVKGAPEVDKSFREWQESHWPQPAQWEMY
;
A
#
# COMPACT_ATOMS: atom_id res chain seq x y z
N MET A 1 15.14 56.24 -0.50
CA MET A 1 14.82 55.25 0.57
C MET A 1 14.43 53.97 -0.13
N LEU A 2 15.28 52.96 0.03
CA LEU A 2 15.39 51.77 -0.80
C LEU A 2 14.28 50.76 -0.51
N ALA A 3 13.54 50.38 -1.54
CA ALA A 3 12.75 49.16 -1.62
C ALA A 3 13.48 48.22 -2.60
N THR A 4 14.25 47.29 -2.07
CA THR A 4 14.87 46.19 -2.83
C THR A 4 15.07 44.99 -1.91
N THR A 5 14.18 44.02 -2.00
CA THR A 5 14.42 42.58 -1.74
C THR A 5 13.14 41.85 -2.14
N GLY A 6 13.18 40.99 -3.17
CA GLY A 6 12.02 40.19 -3.57
C GLY A 6 11.92 39.79 -5.04
N ALA A 7 12.81 40.26 -5.93
CA ALA A 7 12.67 40.03 -7.37
C ALA A 7 13.82 39.26 -8.05
N LEU A 8 14.68 38.56 -7.30
CA LEU A 8 15.90 37.93 -7.87
C LEU A 8 15.86 36.39 -8.04
N TYR A 9 14.81 35.68 -7.64
CA TYR A 9 14.80 34.20 -7.68
C TYR A 9 14.24 33.57 -8.95
N LEU A 10 13.84 34.34 -9.98
CA LEU A 10 13.16 33.76 -11.16
C LEU A 10 13.92 33.81 -12.48
N TRP A 11 15.14 34.38 -12.53
CA TRP A 11 15.95 34.40 -13.75
C TRP A 11 17.44 34.30 -13.42
N THR A 12 17.91 33.09 -13.11
CA THR A 12 19.34 32.75 -13.17
C THR A 12 19.58 31.90 -14.41
N SER A 13 20.56 32.30 -15.23
CA SER A 13 20.91 31.59 -16.46
C SER A 13 21.58 30.25 -16.13
N PRO A 14 21.62 29.27 -17.04
CA PRO A 14 22.34 27.99 -16.82
C PRO A 14 23.81 28.15 -16.39
N GLN A 15 24.45 29.28 -16.71
CA GLN A 15 25.84 29.58 -16.30
C GLN A 15 25.93 29.99 -14.81
N ASP A 16 24.89 30.63 -14.26
CA ASP A 16 24.82 30.99 -12.84
C ASP A 16 24.58 29.75 -11.97
N TRP A 17 23.90 28.73 -12.49
CA TRP A 17 23.75 27.43 -11.83
C TRP A 17 25.06 26.67 -11.72
N ALA A 18 25.93 26.73 -12.73
CA ALA A 18 27.27 26.14 -12.64
C ALA A 18 28.13 26.84 -11.58
N ALA A 19 27.94 28.15 -11.37
CA ALA A 19 28.62 28.92 -10.32
C ALA A 19 28.10 28.59 -8.91
N LEU A 20 26.78 28.49 -8.71
CA LEU A 20 26.15 28.05 -7.45
C LEU A 20 26.49 26.59 -7.12
N HIS A 21 26.53 25.74 -8.14
CA HIS A 21 26.98 24.35 -8.03
C HIS A 21 28.45 24.30 -7.58
N LYS A 22 29.33 25.10 -8.18
CA LYS A 22 30.73 25.22 -7.78
C LYS A 22 30.90 25.76 -6.35
N GLN A 23 30.07 26.71 -5.93
CA GLN A 23 30.11 27.28 -4.58
C GLN A 23 29.60 26.30 -3.50
N SER A 24 28.58 25.50 -3.83
CA SER A 24 28.10 24.39 -2.99
C SER A 24 29.14 23.28 -2.89
N LEU A 25 29.85 22.98 -3.99
CA LEU A 25 30.99 22.06 -4.00
C LEU A 25 32.18 22.58 -3.18
N GLU A 26 32.48 23.88 -3.24
CA GLU A 26 33.53 24.50 -2.42
C GLU A 26 33.19 24.48 -0.92
N SER A 27 31.90 24.51 -0.56
CA SER A 27 31.43 24.34 0.82
C SER A 27 31.58 22.89 1.29
N LEU A 28 31.28 21.91 0.42
CA LEU A 28 31.52 20.48 0.65
C LEU A 28 33.02 20.15 0.79
N ARG A 29 33.91 20.90 0.11
CA ARG A 29 35.38 20.74 0.18
C ARG A 29 35.99 21.09 1.52
N GLN A 30 35.33 21.87 2.38
CA GLN A 30 35.85 22.21 3.71
C GLN A 30 35.69 21.07 4.73
N LEU A 31 34.91 20.03 4.40
CA LEU A 31 34.80 18.80 5.18
C LEU A 31 36.05 17.94 4.89
N SER A 32 36.97 17.88 5.85
CA SER A 32 38.24 17.17 5.71
C SER A 32 38.02 15.66 5.66
N PHE A 33 38.14 15.06 4.47
CA PHE A 33 38.15 13.61 4.30
C PHE A 33 39.48 13.01 4.79
N THR A 34 39.55 12.56 6.04
CA THR A 34 40.65 11.71 6.49
C THR A 34 40.43 10.29 5.97
N THR A 35 41.05 9.97 4.84
CA THR A 35 41.23 8.59 4.39
C THR A 35 42.23 7.89 5.32
N PHE A 36 41.76 6.90 6.09
CA PHE A 36 42.66 6.02 6.85
C PHE A 36 43.39 5.09 5.87
N SER A 37 44.66 5.41 5.56
CA SER A 37 45.58 4.46 4.96
C SER A 37 46.30 3.69 6.06
N ASN A 38 45.96 2.42 6.29
CA ASN A 38 46.85 1.51 6.99
C ASN A 38 47.05 0.26 6.13
N GLY A 39 48.28 0.09 5.64
CA GLY A 39 48.73 -1.17 5.06
C GLY A 39 48.79 -2.22 6.16
N ALA A 40 48.05 -3.31 6.01
CA ALA A 40 48.18 -4.50 6.84
C ALA A 40 47.99 -5.75 5.97
N THR A 41 48.93 -6.67 6.12
CA THR A 41 48.99 -8.00 5.51
C THR A 41 47.90 -8.92 6.09
N CYS A 42 47.19 -9.65 5.22
CA CYS A 42 46.09 -10.52 5.61
C CYS A 42 46.58 -11.80 6.34
N SER A 43 46.14 -11.97 7.58
CA SER A 43 46.09 -13.28 8.26
C SER A 43 44.74 -13.37 9.00
N ALA A 44 44.02 -14.47 8.80
CA ALA A 44 42.64 -14.65 9.22
C ALA A 44 42.55 -15.59 10.42
N GLU A 45 41.90 -15.15 11.50
CA GLU A 45 41.19 -16.02 12.45
C GLU A 45 39.85 -15.36 12.84
N PRO A 46 38.75 -16.13 12.99
CA PRO A 46 37.43 -15.59 13.29
C PRO A 46 37.23 -15.45 14.81
N GLY A 47 37.21 -14.21 15.30
CA GLY A 47 36.76 -13.85 16.66
C GLY A 47 35.31 -13.37 16.69
N PRO A 48 34.60 -13.47 17.85
CA PRO A 48 33.15 -13.38 17.91
C PRO A 48 32.62 -11.94 17.82
N SER A 49 31.41 -11.84 17.28
CA SER A 49 30.47 -10.71 17.25
C SER A 49 30.83 -9.53 18.17
N SER A 50 31.27 -8.42 17.59
CA SER A 50 31.34 -7.13 18.28
C SER A 50 30.17 -6.24 17.86
N SER A 51 29.44 -5.83 18.89
CA SER A 51 28.39 -4.81 18.98
C SER A 51 28.60 -3.54 18.14
N ALA A 52 27.48 -3.05 17.62
CA ALA A 52 27.14 -1.65 17.36
C ALA A 52 28.27 -0.63 17.59
N ALA A 53 29.03 -0.32 16.53
CA ALA A 53 29.75 0.93 16.44
C ALA A 53 28.78 1.98 15.88
N THR A 54 28.45 2.96 16.72
CA THR A 54 27.75 4.19 16.33
C THR A 54 28.64 4.96 15.36
N ASP A 55 28.34 4.90 14.07
CA ASP A 55 28.89 5.82 13.08
C ASP A 55 28.47 7.24 13.48
N ALA A 56 29.44 8.10 13.79
CA ALA A 56 29.19 9.52 13.96
C ALA A 56 28.82 10.10 12.58
N VAL A 57 27.52 10.24 12.33
CA VAL A 57 27.00 10.65 11.01
C VAL A 57 27.03 12.18 10.88
N GLU A 58 27.93 12.69 10.04
CA GLU A 58 28.08 14.12 9.78
C GLU A 58 26.93 14.62 8.90
N LEU A 59 26.08 15.52 9.43
CA LEU A 59 25.08 16.25 8.65
C LEU A 59 25.77 17.37 7.87
N VAL A 60 25.53 17.43 6.57
CA VAL A 60 26.02 18.51 5.71
C VAL A 60 24.90 19.52 5.49
N ARG A 61 25.12 20.78 5.90
CA ARG A 61 24.19 21.88 5.60
C ARG A 61 24.73 22.73 4.46
N VAL A 62 23.88 22.99 3.46
CA VAL A 62 24.17 23.91 2.36
C VAL A 62 23.35 25.17 2.59
N ALA A 63 23.99 26.16 3.21
CA ALA A 63 23.33 27.39 3.68
C ALA A 63 22.71 28.25 2.56
N ALA A 64 23.17 28.09 1.31
CA ALA A 64 22.65 28.86 0.17
C ALA A 64 21.21 28.48 -0.23
N ASP A 65 20.81 27.23 0.06
CA ASP A 65 19.54 26.64 -0.39
C ASP A 65 18.65 26.15 0.77
N ASP A 66 19.02 26.45 2.01
CA ASP A 66 18.38 25.87 3.21
C ASP A 66 18.21 24.34 3.09
N ALA A 67 19.28 23.67 2.66
CA ALA A 67 19.29 22.24 2.38
C ALA A 67 20.13 21.49 3.41
N GLN A 68 19.65 20.32 3.85
CA GLN A 68 20.34 19.44 4.77
C GLN A 68 20.48 18.04 4.17
N TYR A 69 21.71 17.52 4.19
CA TYR A 69 22.02 16.18 3.71
C TYR A 69 22.67 15.35 4.80
N ARG A 70 22.45 14.04 4.71
CA ARG A 70 23.14 13.03 5.47
C ARG A 70 24.02 12.21 4.52
N LEU A 71 25.29 12.07 4.84
CA LEU A 71 26.14 11.13 4.11
C LEU A 71 25.68 9.70 4.40
N VAL A 72 25.25 8.98 3.36
CA VAL A 72 24.78 7.60 3.47
C VAL A 72 25.46 6.69 2.47
N HIS A 73 25.49 5.41 2.80
CA HIS A 73 26.09 4.38 1.98
C HIS A 73 24.97 3.56 1.34
N ALA A 74 25.00 3.47 0.01
CA ALA A 74 24.06 2.62 -0.72
C ALA A 74 24.21 1.16 -0.24
N ARG A 75 23.09 0.47 -0.03
CA ARG A 75 23.16 -0.95 0.31
C ARG A 75 23.46 -1.77 -0.94
N PRO A 76 24.23 -2.87 -0.78
CA PRO A 76 24.37 -3.83 -1.87
C PRO A 76 22.98 -4.30 -2.33
N PRO A 77 22.75 -4.43 -3.64
CA PRO A 77 21.53 -5.04 -4.15
C PRO A 77 21.33 -6.41 -3.50
N ALA A 78 20.19 -6.59 -2.86
CA ALA A 78 19.79 -7.86 -2.28
C ALA A 78 18.41 -8.20 -2.81
N THR A 79 18.23 -9.43 -3.27
CA THR A 79 16.89 -9.96 -3.54
C THR A 79 16.18 -10.06 -2.19
N PRO A 80 15.10 -9.30 -1.95
CA PRO A 80 14.37 -9.40 -0.70
C PRO A 80 13.77 -10.80 -0.60
N ASP A 81 14.03 -11.48 0.52
CA ASP A 81 13.30 -12.70 0.87
C ASP A 81 12.22 -12.32 1.88
N PHE A 82 10.97 -12.60 1.52
CA PHE A 82 9.79 -12.36 2.36
C PHE A 82 9.26 -13.64 2.99
N ARG A 83 10.02 -14.74 2.91
CA ARG A 83 9.76 -16.01 3.58
C ARG A 83 10.59 -16.15 4.87
N PRO A 84 10.10 -16.91 5.86
CA PRO A 84 8.72 -17.40 5.96
C PRO A 84 7.74 -16.23 6.11
N LEU A 85 6.51 -16.40 5.64
CA LEU A 85 5.47 -15.38 5.76
C LEU A 85 5.20 -15.03 7.22
N GLN A 86 4.85 -13.76 7.43
CA GLN A 86 4.56 -13.22 8.75
C GLN A 86 3.05 -13.23 9.04
N THR A 87 2.67 -13.39 10.31
CA THR A 87 1.31 -13.18 10.82
C THR A 87 1.14 -11.74 11.28
N SER A 88 -0.02 -11.14 11.03
CA SER A 88 -0.42 -9.94 11.76
C SER A 88 -1.05 -10.33 13.11
N LYS A 89 -0.98 -9.44 14.11
CA LYS A 89 -1.76 -9.59 15.34
C LYS A 89 -3.24 -9.87 15.02
N SER A 90 -3.72 -11.01 15.50
CA SER A 90 -5.02 -11.62 15.21
C SER A 90 -5.87 -11.75 16.48
N LEU A 91 -7.15 -12.08 16.32
CA LEU A 91 -7.97 -12.54 17.45
C LEU A 91 -7.38 -13.83 18.04
N PRO A 92 -7.63 -14.10 19.34
CA PRO A 92 -7.23 -15.34 20.00
C PRO A 92 -7.72 -16.60 19.24
N GLY A 93 -6.86 -17.61 19.13
CA GLY A 93 -7.16 -18.80 18.33
C GLY A 93 -8.33 -19.64 18.85
N ASP A 94 -8.64 -19.57 20.14
CA ASP A 94 -9.73 -20.28 20.81
C ASP A 94 -11.12 -19.71 20.49
N CYS A 95 -11.23 -18.42 20.19
CA CYS A 95 -12.48 -17.78 19.80
C CYS A 95 -12.60 -17.58 18.28
N LEU A 96 -11.52 -17.80 17.52
CA LEU A 96 -11.43 -17.46 16.11
C LEU A 96 -12.50 -18.12 15.23
N ASP A 97 -12.77 -19.41 15.44
CA ASP A 97 -13.81 -20.15 14.70
C ASP A 97 -15.21 -19.61 15.03
N ALA A 98 -15.51 -19.36 16.30
CA ALA A 98 -16.78 -18.77 16.70
C ALA A 98 -16.96 -17.36 16.11
N PHE A 99 -15.89 -16.58 15.98
CA PHE A 99 -15.91 -15.27 15.34
C PHE A 99 -16.13 -15.38 13.82
N VAL A 100 -15.29 -16.13 13.11
CA VAL A 100 -15.37 -16.22 11.63
C VAL A 100 -16.62 -16.98 11.20
N GLY A 101 -16.92 -18.11 11.83
CA GLY A 101 -18.04 -18.98 11.49
C GLY A 101 -19.38 -18.41 11.92
N GLU A 102 -19.52 -17.99 13.18
CA GLU A 102 -20.81 -17.58 13.76
C GLU A 102 -20.96 -16.06 13.94
N GLY A 103 -19.88 -15.28 13.78
CA GLY A 103 -19.86 -13.86 14.09
C GLY A 103 -20.01 -13.56 15.58
N LYS A 104 -19.58 -14.48 16.46
CA LYS A 104 -19.57 -14.25 17.91
C LYS A 104 -18.35 -13.40 18.28
N PRO A 105 -18.49 -12.34 19.09
CA PRO A 105 -17.35 -11.56 19.52
C PRO A 105 -16.36 -12.43 20.31
N CYS A 106 -15.09 -12.32 19.97
CA CYS A 106 -14.01 -12.71 20.88
C CYS A 106 -14.07 -11.72 22.05
N GLY A 107 -14.56 -12.15 23.21
CA GLY A 107 -14.78 -11.28 24.37
C GLY A 107 -13.60 -10.32 24.57
N ALA A 108 -13.88 -9.04 24.83
CA ALA A 108 -12.91 -7.94 24.78
C ALA A 108 -11.57 -8.36 25.41
N PRO A 109 -10.54 -8.70 24.61
CA PRO A 109 -9.28 -9.03 25.20
C PRO A 109 -8.76 -7.75 25.87
N ASP A 110 -8.03 -7.88 26.98
CA ASP A 110 -7.17 -6.83 27.54
C ASP A 110 -6.02 -6.45 26.55
N ALA A 111 -6.24 -6.62 25.24
CA ALA A 111 -5.30 -6.33 24.20
C ALA A 111 -5.11 -4.82 24.12
N PRO A 112 -3.85 -4.35 24.18
CA PRO A 112 -3.57 -2.94 24.02
C PRO A 112 -4.08 -2.43 22.67
N SER A 113 -4.57 -1.19 22.68
CA SER A 113 -5.05 -0.51 21.46
C SER A 113 -4.00 -0.60 20.35
N PRO A 114 -4.40 -0.84 19.08
CA PRO A 114 -3.45 -0.93 17.99
C PRO A 114 -2.64 0.36 17.86
N THR A 115 -1.34 0.20 17.64
CA THR A 115 -0.42 1.27 17.29
C THR A 115 0.01 1.14 15.83
N PHE A 116 0.45 2.24 15.23
CA PHE A 116 0.82 2.31 13.83
C PHE A 116 2.18 2.96 13.67
N ASP A 117 2.98 2.41 12.77
CA ASP A 117 4.03 3.20 12.15
C ASP A 117 3.40 4.16 11.14
N PHE A 118 4.02 5.31 10.91
CA PHE A 118 3.66 6.17 9.81
C PHE A 118 4.81 6.23 8.82
N VAL A 119 4.51 6.15 7.53
CA VAL A 119 5.50 6.21 6.45
C VAL A 119 5.18 7.39 5.57
N TRP A 120 6.06 8.38 5.52
CA TRP A 120 5.99 9.50 4.57
C TRP A 120 7.00 9.32 3.46
N THR A 121 6.62 9.65 2.23
CA THR A 121 7.59 9.96 1.17
C THR A 121 7.74 11.45 1.06
N TRP A 122 8.99 11.90 0.93
CA TRP A 122 9.27 13.31 0.74
C TRP A 122 10.53 13.52 -0.10
N SER A 123 10.51 14.58 -0.89
CA SER A 123 11.68 15.09 -1.59
C SER A 123 11.59 16.60 -1.68
N ASN A 124 12.68 17.29 -1.38
CA ASN A 124 12.75 18.71 -1.63
C ASN A 124 13.07 18.98 -3.10
N GLY A 125 12.05 19.24 -3.91
CA GLY A 125 12.21 19.59 -5.32
C GLY A 125 12.86 20.97 -5.54
N SER A 126 12.81 21.85 -4.55
CA SER A 126 13.28 23.23 -4.66
C SER A 126 14.80 23.35 -4.57
N GLU A 127 15.46 22.35 -3.98
CA GLU A 127 16.91 22.29 -3.84
C GLU A 127 17.65 22.25 -5.17
N ALA A 128 18.74 23.01 -5.28
CA ALA A 128 19.53 23.12 -6.50
C ALA A 128 20.05 21.76 -6.99
N LEU A 129 20.61 20.95 -6.08
CA LEU A 129 21.19 19.66 -6.42
C LEU A 129 20.13 18.67 -6.91
N HIS A 130 18.99 18.59 -6.22
CA HIS A 130 17.88 17.72 -6.60
C HIS A 130 17.33 18.10 -7.97
N ARG A 131 17.05 19.40 -8.17
CA ARG A 131 16.54 19.93 -9.43
C ARG A 131 17.53 19.74 -10.58
N ALA A 132 18.82 19.95 -10.34
CA ALA A 132 19.86 19.73 -11.35
C ALA A 132 19.93 18.26 -11.76
N ALA A 133 19.93 17.33 -10.80
CA ALA A 133 19.94 15.90 -11.06
C ALA A 133 18.70 15.44 -11.84
N TYR A 134 17.51 15.93 -11.47
CA TYR A 134 16.28 15.65 -12.21
C TYR A 134 16.37 16.14 -13.67
N LEU A 135 16.75 17.41 -13.87
CA LEU A 135 16.80 18.01 -15.20
C LEU A 135 17.88 17.39 -16.09
N ALA A 136 19.01 16.98 -15.52
CA ALA A 136 20.04 16.25 -16.25
C ALA A 136 19.51 14.91 -16.78
N TYR A 137 18.84 14.14 -15.93
CA TYR A 137 18.24 12.87 -16.32
C TYR A 137 17.07 13.04 -17.31
N GLU A 138 16.21 14.03 -17.12
CA GLU A 138 15.12 14.31 -18.06
C GLU A 138 15.69 14.64 -19.45
N ARG A 139 16.66 15.55 -19.54
CA ARG A 139 17.25 15.95 -20.83
C ARG A 139 17.96 14.81 -21.54
N SER A 140 18.57 13.87 -20.81
CA SER A 140 19.24 12.71 -21.42
C SER A 140 18.27 11.67 -21.98
N THR A 141 16.99 11.70 -21.56
CA THR A 141 15.97 10.73 -21.97
C THR A 141 14.92 11.30 -22.92
N LEU A 142 14.84 12.63 -23.07
CA LEU A 142 13.89 13.28 -23.96
C LEU A 142 14.20 13.01 -25.46
N PRO A 143 13.18 12.74 -26.29
CA PRO A 143 13.36 12.68 -27.74
C PRO A 143 13.91 13.98 -28.29
N VAL A 144 14.76 13.90 -29.31
CA VAL A 144 15.37 15.08 -29.97
C VAL A 144 14.29 16.09 -30.36
N GLY A 145 14.44 17.35 -29.90
CA GLY A 145 13.50 18.44 -30.16
C GLY A 145 12.35 18.58 -29.15
N SER A 146 12.24 17.68 -28.16
CA SER A 146 11.27 17.81 -27.07
C SER A 146 11.72 18.87 -26.06
N LYS A 147 10.75 19.58 -25.47
CA LYS A 147 11.01 20.59 -24.44
C LYS A 147 11.15 19.94 -23.07
N SER A 148 12.18 20.32 -22.32
CA SER A 148 12.33 19.96 -20.90
C SER A 148 11.26 20.65 -20.05
N ILE A 149 11.02 20.14 -18.84
CA ILE A 149 10.25 20.86 -17.82
C ILE A 149 10.88 22.24 -17.54
N ALA A 150 12.21 22.37 -17.60
CA ALA A 150 12.88 23.66 -17.43
C ALA A 150 12.44 24.70 -18.47
N ASP A 151 12.02 24.27 -19.65
CA ASP A 151 11.56 25.14 -20.74
C ASP A 151 10.06 25.47 -20.64
N GLN A 152 9.39 24.98 -19.58
CA GLN A 152 7.95 25.07 -19.37
C GLN A 152 7.65 25.70 -18.01
N PRO A 153 7.50 27.03 -17.92
CA PRO A 153 7.28 27.74 -16.64
C PRO A 153 6.10 27.20 -15.82
N SER A 154 5.03 26.73 -16.48
CA SER A 154 3.87 26.13 -15.82
C SER A 154 4.14 24.78 -15.15
N ARG A 155 5.25 24.11 -15.49
CA ARG A 155 5.67 22.83 -14.89
C ARG A 155 6.72 22.99 -13.79
N LEU A 156 7.31 24.18 -13.62
CA LEU A 156 8.21 24.46 -12.50
C LEU A 156 7.52 24.39 -11.13
N LYS A 157 6.18 24.41 -11.10
CA LYS A 157 5.40 24.15 -9.88
C LYS A 157 5.70 22.80 -9.24
N LEU A 158 6.07 21.79 -10.03
CA LEU A 158 6.39 20.42 -9.56
C LEU A 158 7.62 20.34 -8.66
N PHE A 159 8.38 21.43 -8.53
CA PHE A 159 9.57 21.50 -7.68
C PHE A 159 9.33 22.31 -6.40
N ARG A 160 8.15 22.89 -6.20
CA ARG A 160 7.90 23.76 -5.03
C ARG A 160 7.63 22.95 -3.79
N GLU A 161 7.87 23.59 -2.66
CA GLU A 161 7.60 23.06 -1.32
C GLU A 161 6.99 24.22 -0.51
N HIS A 162 5.91 23.93 0.21
CA HIS A 162 5.10 24.89 0.99
C HIS A 162 4.97 24.49 2.46
N ASP A 163 5.94 23.73 2.96
CA ASP A 163 6.09 23.25 4.32
C ASP A 163 4.99 22.28 4.78
N GLU A 164 4.44 21.56 3.80
CA GLU A 164 3.39 20.57 3.97
C GLU A 164 3.83 19.43 4.88
N LEU A 165 5.03 18.88 4.66
CA LEU A 165 5.52 17.75 5.45
C LEU A 165 5.58 18.08 6.95
N ARG A 166 6.07 19.27 7.30
CA ARG A 166 6.22 19.71 8.69
C ARG A 166 4.86 19.74 9.39
N HIS A 167 3.88 20.34 8.73
CA HIS A 167 2.52 20.46 9.27
C HIS A 167 1.74 19.14 9.20
N SER A 168 2.04 18.28 8.23
CA SER A 168 1.52 16.91 8.16
C SER A 168 1.95 16.11 9.39
N PHE A 169 3.23 16.19 9.79
CA PHE A 169 3.71 15.59 11.04
C PHE A 169 2.98 16.15 12.26
N ARG A 170 2.91 17.49 12.38
CA ARG A 170 2.20 18.14 13.50
C ARG A 170 0.73 17.71 13.56
N SER A 171 0.06 17.56 12.42
CA SER A 171 -1.34 17.12 12.37
C SER A 171 -1.53 15.72 12.97
N VAL A 172 -0.63 14.79 12.69
CA VAL A 172 -0.66 13.43 13.25
C VAL A 172 -0.33 13.44 14.75
N LEU A 173 0.67 14.22 15.16
CA LEU A 173 1.00 14.38 16.58
C LEU A 173 -0.11 15.05 17.38
N GLN A 174 -0.86 15.96 16.78
CA GLN A 174 -1.99 16.63 17.44
C GLN A 174 -3.18 15.69 17.59
N HIS A 175 -3.47 14.88 16.57
CA HIS A 175 -4.75 14.17 16.46
C HIS A 175 -4.68 12.64 16.60
N PHE A 176 -3.49 12.05 16.72
CA PHE A 176 -3.34 10.60 16.74
C PHE A 176 -2.20 10.07 17.63
N ARG A 177 -1.52 10.97 18.36
CA ARG A 177 -0.30 10.65 19.13
C ARG A 177 -0.33 9.36 19.94
N PRO A 178 -1.39 9.04 20.74
CA PRO A 178 -1.37 7.85 21.60
C PRO A 178 -1.22 6.52 20.85
N HIS A 179 -1.43 6.54 19.54
CA HIS A 179 -1.39 5.36 18.67
C HIS A 179 -0.23 5.40 17.67
N VAL A 180 0.66 6.40 17.75
CA VAL A 180 1.88 6.47 16.95
C VAL A 180 2.95 5.61 17.60
N ASN A 181 3.43 4.58 16.89
CA ASN A 181 4.58 3.79 17.32
C ASN A 181 5.90 4.43 16.88
N ARG A 182 6.00 4.78 15.59
CA ARG A 182 7.19 5.38 14.99
C ARG A 182 6.86 6.08 13.67
N ILE A 183 7.65 7.09 13.32
CA ILE A 183 7.60 7.73 12.00
C ILE A 183 8.80 7.29 11.17
N HIS A 184 8.55 6.90 9.92
CA HIS A 184 9.55 6.59 8.90
C HIS A 184 9.45 7.65 7.79
N LEU A 185 10.46 8.48 7.66
CA LEU A 185 10.56 9.46 6.59
C LEU A 185 11.44 8.90 5.47
N VAL A 186 10.82 8.59 4.34
CA VAL A 186 11.47 8.03 3.15
C VAL A 186 11.87 9.15 2.21
N THR A 187 13.17 9.31 1.96
CA THR A 187 13.69 10.44 1.17
C THR A 187 14.62 10.03 0.04
N GLY A 188 14.75 10.93 -0.94
CA GLY A 188 15.70 10.80 -2.02
C GLY A 188 17.15 10.92 -1.56
N ASP A 189 18.06 10.37 -2.37
CA ASP A 189 19.49 10.56 -2.23
C ASP A 189 20.16 10.82 -3.58
N LEU A 190 21.22 11.61 -3.55
CA LEU A 190 21.96 12.06 -4.72
C LEU A 190 23.38 11.49 -4.70
N PRO A 191 24.01 11.27 -5.86
CA PRO A 191 25.45 11.00 -5.90
C PRO A 191 26.24 12.12 -5.22
N VAL A 192 27.34 11.77 -4.55
CA VAL A 192 28.32 12.79 -4.12
C VAL A 192 29.03 13.31 -5.38
N PRO A 193 29.03 14.61 -5.66
CA PRO A 193 29.70 15.12 -6.86
C PRO A 193 31.23 15.07 -6.71
N ASN A 194 31.95 14.67 -7.77
CA ASN A 194 33.42 14.58 -7.77
C ASN A 194 34.09 15.80 -8.44
N ASP A 195 35.37 16.06 -8.09
CA ASP A 195 36.18 17.20 -8.56
C ASP A 195 36.35 17.33 -10.09
N GLU A 196 36.06 16.29 -10.86
CA GLU A 196 36.22 16.27 -12.33
C GLU A 196 34.91 16.48 -13.11
N GLY A 197 33.76 16.65 -12.42
CA GLY A 197 32.48 16.90 -13.09
C GLY A 197 31.91 15.73 -13.91
N ASN A 198 32.49 14.53 -13.78
CA ASN A 198 31.93 13.29 -14.31
C ASN A 198 31.08 12.62 -13.24
N ASP A 199 29.78 12.48 -13.50
CA ASP A 199 28.86 11.68 -12.70
C ASP A 199 29.41 10.26 -12.54
N THR A 200 29.76 9.87 -11.31
CA THR A 200 30.25 8.53 -10.99
C THR A 200 29.11 7.53 -10.98
N TYR A 201 28.60 7.22 -12.17
CA TYR A 201 27.95 5.93 -12.45
C TYR A 201 28.83 4.99 -13.28
N ALA A 202 30.03 5.42 -13.66
CA ALA A 202 31.04 4.54 -14.22
C ALA A 202 31.72 3.77 -13.07
N ILE A 203 31.20 2.59 -12.75
CA ILE A 203 32.07 1.53 -12.22
C ILE A 203 33.15 1.35 -13.28
N ASN A 204 34.37 1.84 -13.01
CA ASN A 204 35.52 1.57 -13.87
C ASN A 204 35.71 0.06 -13.92
N THR A 205 35.23 -0.57 -15.00
CA THR A 205 35.46 -1.98 -15.29
C THR A 205 36.93 -2.27 -15.64
N GLN A 206 37.78 -1.23 -15.70
CA GLN A 206 39.21 -1.37 -16.00
C GLN A 206 40.13 -1.58 -14.79
N ASP A 207 39.66 -1.29 -13.57
CA ASP A 207 40.43 -1.62 -12.34
C ASP A 207 40.10 -3.03 -11.79
N GLN A 208 39.42 -3.85 -12.60
CA GLN A 208 38.98 -5.20 -12.22
C GLN A 208 40.10 -6.26 -12.19
N GLU A 209 41.28 -5.98 -12.75
CA GLU A 209 42.35 -6.98 -12.89
C GLU A 209 43.46 -6.90 -11.83
N SER A 210 43.54 -5.86 -11.00
CA SER A 210 44.70 -5.63 -10.12
C SER A 210 44.44 -5.82 -8.60
N ALA A 211 43.24 -6.21 -8.18
CA ALA A 211 42.94 -6.42 -6.75
C ALA A 211 43.48 -7.79 -6.25
N PRO A 212 44.37 -7.84 -5.22
CA PRO A 212 45.04 -9.09 -4.80
C PRO A 212 44.16 -10.08 -4.01
N CYS A 213 42.87 -9.78 -3.80
CA CYS A 213 42.01 -10.55 -2.91
C CYS A 213 40.62 -10.81 -3.54
N PRO A 214 40.32 -12.06 -3.94
CA PRO A 214 39.03 -12.45 -4.51
C PRO A 214 37.80 -12.21 -3.62
N HIS A 215 37.99 -11.97 -2.33
CA HIS A 215 36.95 -11.87 -1.31
C HIS A 215 36.63 -10.42 -0.93
N ALA A 216 37.43 -9.45 -1.39
CA ALA A 216 37.13 -8.02 -1.29
C ALA A 216 36.07 -7.56 -2.31
N ARG A 217 35.52 -8.47 -3.12
CA ARG A 217 34.60 -8.20 -4.23
C ARG A 217 33.17 -7.83 -3.82
N GLN A 218 32.82 -7.81 -2.53
CA GLN A 218 31.40 -7.79 -2.10
C GLN A 218 30.87 -6.51 -1.48
N THR A 219 31.65 -5.44 -1.25
CA THR A 219 31.14 -4.34 -0.40
C THR A 219 31.73 -2.96 -0.68
N GLN A 220 31.83 -2.51 -1.94
CA GLN A 220 32.02 -1.07 -2.18
C GLN A 220 30.65 -0.38 -2.23
N THR A 221 30.23 0.11 -1.06
CA THR A 221 29.06 0.97 -0.95
C THR A 221 29.43 2.38 -1.44
N VAL A 222 28.73 2.89 -2.45
CA VAL A 222 28.98 4.24 -2.97
C VAL A 222 28.40 5.28 -1.99
N PRO A 223 29.18 6.28 -1.56
CA PRO A 223 28.66 7.36 -0.71
C PRO A 223 27.66 8.22 -1.49
N ARG A 224 26.59 8.64 -0.81
CA ARG A 224 25.48 9.42 -1.36
C ARG A 224 25.01 10.48 -0.38
N LEU A 225 24.47 11.57 -0.90
CA LEU A 225 23.88 12.66 -0.15
C LEU A 225 22.38 12.41 0.01
N GLY A 226 21.97 11.88 1.16
CA GLY A 226 20.57 11.64 1.49
C GLY A 226 19.87 12.91 1.96
N GLN A 227 18.73 13.27 1.36
CA GLN A 227 17.98 14.46 1.73
C GLN A 227 17.36 14.34 3.12
N VAL A 228 17.47 15.40 3.91
CA VAL A 228 16.82 15.56 5.22
C VAL A 228 16.18 16.97 5.23
N PRO A 229 14.93 17.13 5.71
CA PRO A 229 14.35 18.47 5.86
C PRO A 229 15.25 19.36 6.74
N ALA A 230 15.49 20.60 6.33
CA ALA A 230 16.43 21.49 7.03
C ALA A 230 15.97 21.89 8.44
N TRP A 231 14.66 21.85 8.69
CA TRP A 231 14.08 22.04 10.02
C TRP A 231 14.15 20.78 10.90
N LEU A 232 14.53 19.60 10.38
CA LEU A 232 14.45 18.33 11.12
C LEU A 232 15.76 17.96 11.85
N ASN A 233 15.71 17.93 13.18
CA ASN A 233 16.73 17.31 14.03
C ASN A 233 16.48 15.81 14.23
N THR A 234 17.10 15.00 13.40
CA THR A 234 16.98 13.53 13.44
C THR A 234 17.51 12.85 14.72
N SER A 235 18.23 13.57 15.60
CA SER A 235 18.74 13.01 16.86
C SER A 235 17.79 13.27 18.04
N GLN A 236 16.74 14.06 17.84
CA GLN A 236 15.81 14.46 18.88
C GLN A 236 14.46 13.79 18.64
N PRO A 237 13.95 12.96 19.56
CA PRO A 237 12.58 12.49 19.49
C PRO A 237 11.61 13.59 19.91
N ASP A 238 10.32 13.39 19.65
CA ASP A 238 9.23 14.19 20.22
C ASP A 238 8.53 13.36 21.30
N GLY A 239 8.95 13.53 22.55
CA GLY A 239 8.52 12.67 23.65
C GLY A 239 8.89 11.20 23.42
N ASP A 240 7.87 10.36 23.29
CA ASP A 240 7.94 8.92 23.01
C ASP A 240 8.00 8.57 21.52
N VAL A 241 7.71 9.52 20.62
CA VAL A 241 7.69 9.31 19.18
C VAL A 241 9.08 9.51 18.59
N GLN A 242 9.56 8.52 17.83
CA GLN A 242 10.84 8.57 17.11
C GLN A 242 10.63 8.75 15.60
N ILE A 243 11.58 9.42 14.94
CA ILE A 243 11.66 9.52 13.47
C ILE A 243 12.91 8.79 12.97
N ASP A 244 12.70 7.85 12.05
CA ASP A 244 13.77 7.24 11.26
C ASP A 244 13.75 7.83 9.84
N VAL A 245 14.85 8.45 9.41
CA VAL A 245 15.03 8.89 8.03
C VAL A 245 15.74 7.79 7.24
N THR A 246 15.07 7.26 6.23
CA THR A 246 15.58 6.19 5.36
C THR A 246 15.63 6.66 3.91
N HIS A 247 16.78 6.51 3.27
CA HIS A 247 16.97 6.97 1.88
C HIS A 247 16.74 5.84 0.87
N HIS A 248 16.37 6.19 -0.37
CA HIS A 248 16.06 5.22 -1.44
C HIS A 248 17.15 4.14 -1.63
N SER A 249 18.42 4.54 -1.64
CA SER A 249 19.59 3.66 -1.74
C SER A 249 19.75 2.65 -0.59
N GLN A 250 19.02 2.81 0.52
CA GLN A 250 19.10 1.93 1.67
C GLN A 250 18.07 0.80 1.65
N TYR A 251 17.04 0.84 0.81
CA TYR A 251 15.99 -0.20 0.80
C TYR A 251 15.56 -0.66 -0.59
N PHE A 252 15.93 0.05 -1.66
CA PHE A 252 15.70 -0.46 -3.01
C PHE A 252 16.45 -1.79 -3.22
N SER A 253 15.75 -2.79 -3.75
CA SER A 253 16.34 -4.08 -4.10
C SER A 253 17.36 -3.97 -5.24
N GLN A 254 17.07 -3.08 -6.20
CA GLN A 254 17.95 -2.69 -7.30
C GLN A 254 17.96 -1.16 -7.37
N TYR A 255 19.05 -0.54 -6.92
CA TYR A 255 19.20 0.91 -6.95
C TYR A 255 20.36 1.29 -7.85
N THR A 256 20.03 1.85 -9.02
CA THR A 256 21.01 2.21 -10.04
C THR A 256 21.21 3.70 -10.21
N ASP A 257 20.46 4.58 -9.55
CA ASP A 257 20.72 6.02 -9.39
C ASP A 257 19.51 6.65 -8.68
N THR A 258 19.53 7.98 -8.47
CA THR A 258 18.39 8.75 -7.96
C THR A 258 17.11 8.47 -8.73
N VAL A 259 16.09 8.07 -7.98
CA VAL A 259 14.72 7.85 -8.46
C VAL A 259 13.83 9.01 -7.97
N PHE A 260 13.11 9.63 -8.91
CA PHE A 260 12.18 10.75 -8.71
C PHE A 260 10.70 10.35 -8.92
N ASN A 261 10.46 9.06 -9.13
CA ASN A 261 9.14 8.51 -9.42
C ASN A 261 8.56 7.87 -8.16
N SER A 262 7.54 8.48 -7.56
CA SER A 262 6.92 7.90 -6.36
C SER A 262 6.40 6.47 -6.59
N LEU A 263 5.92 6.12 -7.79
CA LEU A 263 5.42 4.77 -8.07
C LEU A 263 6.54 3.72 -8.00
N ALA A 264 7.75 4.10 -8.40
CA ALA A 264 8.94 3.26 -8.26
C ALA A 264 9.36 3.17 -6.78
N ILE A 265 9.36 4.28 -6.06
CA ILE A 265 9.70 4.39 -4.62
C ILE A 265 8.73 3.54 -3.77
N GLU A 266 7.44 3.75 -3.93
CA GLU A 266 6.37 3.02 -3.23
C GLU A 266 6.44 1.51 -3.51
N SER A 267 6.79 1.10 -4.75
CA SER A 267 6.94 -0.33 -5.09
C SER A 267 8.01 -1.05 -4.28
N GLN A 268 8.92 -0.30 -3.64
CA GLN A 268 10.02 -0.83 -2.83
C GLN A 268 9.77 -0.76 -1.32
N PHE A 269 8.64 -0.19 -0.88
CA PHE A 269 8.27 -0.15 0.54
C PHE A 269 8.26 -1.52 1.26
N PRO A 270 7.94 -2.67 0.64
CA PRO A 270 8.05 -3.96 1.31
C PRO A 270 9.45 -4.26 1.90
N ASN A 271 10.49 -3.63 1.33
CA ASN A 271 11.88 -3.76 1.76
C ASN A 271 12.26 -2.86 2.95
N LEU A 272 11.38 -1.92 3.34
CA LEU A 272 11.60 -1.12 4.54
C LEU A 272 11.73 -2.05 5.75
N ARG A 273 12.78 -1.82 6.54
CA ARG A 273 13.11 -2.63 7.71
C ARG A 273 12.46 -2.02 8.94
N ASN A 274 12.24 -2.85 9.97
CA ASN A 274 11.73 -2.41 11.27
C ASN A 274 10.36 -1.71 11.19
N LEU A 275 9.57 -1.97 10.15
CA LEU A 275 8.16 -1.58 10.11
C LEU A 275 7.37 -2.42 11.11
N HIS A 276 6.49 -1.76 11.86
CA HIS A 276 5.46 -2.40 12.67
C HIS A 276 4.49 -3.22 11.80
N ASP A 277 3.71 -4.12 12.41
CA ASP A 277 2.72 -4.98 11.73
C ASP A 277 1.69 -4.19 10.90
N GLN A 278 1.44 -2.95 11.30
CA GLN A 278 0.55 -2.01 10.63
C GLN A 278 1.27 -0.66 10.48
N PHE A 279 1.17 -0.07 9.29
CA PHE A 279 1.59 1.30 9.06
C PHE A 279 0.53 2.11 8.29
N ILE A 280 0.57 3.43 8.46
CA ILE A 280 -0.23 4.38 7.69
C ILE A 280 0.73 5.11 6.74
N TYR A 281 0.53 4.89 5.44
CA TYR A 281 1.22 5.64 4.41
C TYR A 281 0.57 7.01 4.21
N MET A 282 1.43 8.02 4.16
CA MET A 282 1.09 9.42 4.01
C MET A 282 1.94 10.03 2.88
N ASN A 283 1.30 10.84 2.05
CA ASN A 283 2.01 11.88 1.32
C ASN A 283 2.17 13.10 2.25
N ASP A 284 3.05 14.03 1.89
CA ASP A 284 3.22 15.31 2.59
C ASP A 284 1.97 16.20 2.52
N ASP A 285 1.18 16.10 1.46
CA ASP A 285 -0.06 16.84 1.26
C ASP A 285 -1.29 16.28 2.04
N PHE A 286 -1.10 15.26 2.88
CA PHE A 286 -2.16 14.68 3.72
C PHE A 286 -2.08 15.15 5.16
N PHE A 287 -3.22 15.52 5.74
CA PHE A 287 -3.30 16.05 7.10
C PHE A 287 -4.48 15.46 7.87
N PHE A 288 -4.32 15.36 9.19
CA PHE A 288 -5.43 15.02 10.10
C PHE A 288 -6.07 16.31 10.62
N SER A 289 -7.39 16.37 10.58
CA SER A 289 -8.17 17.56 10.99
C SER A 289 -9.10 17.31 12.18
N ALA A 290 -9.09 16.10 12.73
CA ALA A 290 -9.85 15.71 13.90
C ALA A 290 -9.17 14.55 14.62
N ASP A 291 -9.51 14.34 15.89
CA ASP A 291 -8.95 13.25 16.71
C ASP A 291 -9.44 11.91 16.20
N LEU A 292 -8.56 11.17 15.52
CA LEU A 292 -8.86 9.86 14.94
C LEU A 292 -8.49 8.74 15.92
N ILE A 293 -9.07 7.56 15.72
CA ILE A 293 -8.77 6.37 16.52
C ILE A 293 -8.29 5.20 15.63
N PRO A 294 -7.63 4.17 16.18
CA PRO A 294 -7.13 3.04 15.41
C PRO A 294 -8.15 2.40 14.48
N ALA A 295 -9.41 2.29 14.93
CA ALA A 295 -10.49 1.73 14.12
C ALA A 295 -10.87 2.55 12.88
N ASP A 296 -10.40 3.79 12.76
CA ASP A 296 -10.49 4.53 11.49
C ASP A 296 -9.59 3.93 10.39
N PHE A 297 -8.56 3.16 10.78
CA PHE A 297 -7.51 2.66 9.89
C PHE A 297 -7.42 1.13 9.86
N ALA A 298 -7.46 0.46 11.02
CA ALA A 298 -7.46 -1.00 11.10
C ALA A 298 -7.96 -1.50 12.46
N THR A 299 -8.50 -2.72 12.50
CA THR A 299 -8.86 -3.41 13.75
C THR A 299 -8.38 -4.86 13.75
N HIS A 300 -8.14 -5.40 14.94
CA HIS A 300 -7.88 -6.83 15.11
C HIS A 300 -9.12 -7.70 14.90
N ALA A 301 -10.29 -7.16 14.58
CA ALA A 301 -11.50 -7.92 14.31
C ALA A 301 -11.91 -7.89 12.82
N PHE A 302 -11.71 -6.75 12.15
CA PHE A 302 -12.12 -6.57 10.76
C PHE A 302 -10.97 -6.23 9.80
N GLY A 303 -9.73 -6.16 10.29
CA GLY A 303 -8.55 -5.89 9.46
C GLY A 303 -8.47 -4.45 8.99
N THR A 304 -7.86 -4.24 7.82
CA THR A 304 -7.58 -2.92 7.26
C THR A 304 -8.87 -2.22 6.80
N VAL A 305 -8.98 -0.93 7.08
CA VAL A 305 -10.06 -0.07 6.58
C VAL A 305 -9.62 0.56 5.26
N PHE A 306 -10.20 0.08 4.17
CA PHE A 306 -9.99 0.58 2.82
C PHE A 306 -10.95 1.70 2.46
N ARG A 307 -10.44 2.68 1.72
CA ARG A 307 -11.21 3.83 1.26
C ARG A 307 -11.12 3.93 -0.27
N VAL A 308 -12.27 3.73 -0.90
CA VAL A 308 -12.45 3.54 -2.33
C VAL A 308 -13.77 4.16 -2.80
N TYR A 309 -13.78 4.66 -4.03
CA TYR A 309 -14.96 5.20 -4.67
C TYR A 309 -15.69 4.12 -5.49
N PRO A 310 -16.91 3.70 -5.11
CA PRO A 310 -17.65 2.70 -5.88
C PRO A 310 -18.09 3.24 -7.25
N SER A 311 -18.23 4.57 -7.40
CA SER A 311 -18.74 5.21 -8.61
C SER A 311 -17.70 5.46 -9.69
N ARG A 312 -16.43 5.15 -9.40
CA ARG A 312 -15.32 5.30 -10.34
C ARG A 312 -14.56 4.00 -10.37
N VAL A 313 -14.56 3.32 -11.51
CA VAL A 313 -13.87 2.05 -11.68
C VAL A 313 -12.70 2.18 -12.66
N LEU A 314 -11.66 1.43 -12.38
CA LEU A 314 -10.48 1.18 -13.17
C LEU A 314 -10.72 -0.08 -13.99
N GLN A 315 -10.41 -0.02 -15.28
CA GLN A 315 -10.39 -1.20 -16.13
C GLN A 315 -8.95 -1.73 -16.23
N PRO A 316 -8.76 -3.05 -16.38
CA PRO A 316 -7.47 -3.61 -16.79
C PRO A 316 -6.98 -2.92 -18.07
N THR A 317 -5.67 -2.67 -18.19
CA THR A 317 -5.10 -2.02 -19.39
C THR A 317 -5.43 -2.76 -20.68
N SER A 318 -5.58 -4.09 -20.65
CA SER A 318 -6.01 -4.88 -21.83
C SER A 318 -7.41 -4.53 -22.35
N PHE A 319 -8.27 -3.93 -21.53
CA PHE A 319 -9.61 -3.48 -21.93
C PHE A 319 -9.59 -2.10 -22.60
N ARG A 320 -8.44 -1.43 -22.59
CA ARG A 320 -8.31 -0.08 -23.12
C ARG A 320 -8.33 -0.09 -24.65
N ASP A 321 -9.10 0.83 -25.21
CA ASP A 321 -9.01 1.15 -26.64
C ASP A 321 -7.63 1.74 -26.96
N PRO A 322 -6.83 1.10 -27.84
CA PRO A 322 -5.51 1.62 -28.24
C PRO A 322 -5.54 3.02 -28.87
N SER A 323 -6.71 3.48 -29.35
CA SER A 323 -6.91 4.81 -29.94
C SER A 323 -7.26 5.91 -28.91
N SER A 324 -7.47 5.54 -27.64
CA SER A 324 -7.81 6.49 -26.58
C SER A 324 -6.70 7.52 -26.31
N SER A 325 -7.09 8.75 -25.99
CA SER A 325 -6.16 9.85 -25.70
C SER A 325 -5.16 9.51 -24.59
N ALA A 326 -4.00 10.18 -24.60
CA ALA A 326 -3.01 10.08 -23.54
C ALA A 326 -3.67 10.36 -22.16
N GLN A 327 -3.50 9.43 -21.24
CA GLN A 327 -4.00 9.57 -19.86
C GLN A 327 -2.86 10.05 -18.95
N ALA A 328 -3.21 10.61 -17.78
CA ALA A 328 -2.24 10.92 -16.75
C ALA A 328 -1.46 9.66 -16.34
N ALA A 329 -0.18 9.82 -16.00
CA ALA A 329 0.71 8.70 -15.65
C ALA A 329 0.17 7.84 -14.49
N GLU A 330 -0.46 8.47 -13.49
CA GLU A 330 -1.09 7.77 -12.36
C GLU A 330 -2.22 6.85 -12.82
N THR A 331 -3.12 7.32 -13.70
CA THR A 331 -4.22 6.49 -14.20
C THR A 331 -3.69 5.29 -14.99
N VAL A 332 -2.64 5.46 -15.79
CA VAL A 332 -2.01 4.35 -16.52
C VAL A 332 -1.44 3.31 -15.55
N ALA A 333 -0.79 3.75 -14.46
CA ALA A 333 -0.27 2.84 -13.45
C ALA A 333 -1.38 2.12 -12.67
N LEU A 334 -2.52 2.79 -12.43
CA LEU A 334 -3.71 2.18 -11.83
C LEU A 334 -4.34 1.12 -12.73
N GLU A 335 -4.51 1.41 -14.03
CA GLU A 335 -5.00 0.45 -15.04
C GLU A 335 -4.05 -0.76 -15.15
N TRP A 336 -2.73 -0.52 -15.14
CA TRP A 336 -1.71 -1.57 -15.19
C TRP A 336 -1.70 -2.44 -13.92
N SER A 337 -1.89 -1.83 -12.76
CA SER A 337 -2.04 -2.59 -11.51
C SER A 337 -3.31 -3.44 -11.51
N SER A 338 -4.40 -2.94 -12.12
CA SER A 338 -5.63 -3.71 -12.32
C SER A 338 -5.44 -4.87 -13.31
N GLU A 339 -4.58 -4.71 -14.32
CA GLU A 339 -4.17 -5.78 -15.25
C GLU A 339 -3.41 -6.89 -14.51
N ILE A 340 -2.39 -6.54 -13.71
CA ILE A 340 -1.59 -7.51 -12.93
C ILE A 340 -2.50 -8.34 -12.01
N ILE A 341 -3.38 -7.69 -11.26
CA ILE A 341 -4.32 -8.38 -10.36
C ILE A 341 -5.33 -9.21 -11.14
N SER A 342 -5.78 -8.74 -12.29
CA SER A 342 -6.73 -9.47 -13.13
C SER A 342 -6.16 -10.78 -13.67
N ARG A 343 -4.87 -10.80 -14.02
CA ARG A 343 -4.20 -12.04 -14.43
C ARG A 343 -4.17 -13.08 -13.32
N ARG A 344 -4.06 -12.65 -12.06
CA ARG A 344 -4.02 -13.56 -10.90
C ARG A 344 -5.39 -13.93 -10.32
N PHE A 345 -6.36 -13.02 -10.35
CA PHE A 345 -7.63 -13.15 -9.62
C PHE A 345 -8.88 -13.08 -10.52
N GLY A 346 -8.67 -13.13 -11.84
CA GLY A 346 -9.71 -13.00 -12.84
C GLY A 346 -9.97 -11.54 -13.26
N PHE A 347 -10.27 -11.39 -14.55
CA PHE A 347 -10.48 -10.10 -15.21
C PHE A 347 -11.79 -9.45 -14.78
N ARG A 348 -11.67 -8.22 -14.25
CA ARG A 348 -12.82 -7.38 -13.86
C ARG A 348 -12.40 -5.93 -13.65
N SER A 349 -13.38 -5.05 -13.59
CA SER A 349 -13.23 -3.66 -13.18
C SER A 349 -13.09 -3.54 -11.66
N ARG A 350 -12.31 -2.57 -11.18
CA ARG A 350 -12.04 -2.37 -9.74
C ARG A 350 -12.25 -0.92 -9.31
N PRO A 351 -12.72 -0.64 -8.10
CA PRO A 351 -13.01 0.73 -7.68
C PRO A 351 -11.72 1.55 -7.52
N TYR A 352 -11.81 2.85 -7.79
CA TYR A 352 -10.69 3.78 -7.65
C TYR A 352 -10.36 4.00 -6.16
N PRO A 353 -9.09 3.82 -5.72
CA PRO A 353 -8.68 4.12 -4.34
C PRO A 353 -8.75 5.63 -4.07
N SER A 354 -9.30 6.04 -2.92
CA SER A 354 -9.35 7.47 -2.57
C SER A 354 -7.95 8.11 -2.53
N HIS A 355 -7.81 9.39 -2.85
CA HIS A 355 -6.53 10.07 -2.72
C HIS A 355 -6.40 10.66 -1.31
N GLU A 356 -5.96 9.82 -0.36
CA GLU A 356 -5.83 10.12 1.07
C GLU A 356 -4.96 9.05 1.74
N SER A 357 -4.71 9.19 3.05
CA SER A 357 -3.90 8.26 3.85
C SER A 357 -4.34 6.80 3.73
N LYS A 358 -3.34 5.90 3.71
CA LYS A 358 -3.53 4.46 3.45
C LYS A 358 -3.04 3.61 4.60
N ALA A 359 -3.94 2.86 5.24
CA ALA A 359 -3.55 1.84 6.19
C ALA A 359 -3.06 0.57 5.47
N VAL A 360 -1.98 -0.02 5.95
CA VAL A 360 -1.32 -1.17 5.33
C VAL A 360 -0.86 -2.15 6.41
N SER A 361 -1.14 -3.43 6.19
CA SER A 361 -0.60 -4.55 6.95
C SER A 361 0.74 -4.97 6.37
N THR A 362 1.83 -4.74 7.10
CA THR A 362 3.20 -5.08 6.66
C THR A 362 3.33 -6.55 6.25
N PRO A 363 2.80 -7.54 7.01
CA PRO A 363 2.85 -8.94 6.61
C PRO A 363 2.18 -9.22 5.25
N LEU A 364 0.97 -8.68 5.03
CA LEU A 364 0.25 -8.86 3.76
C LEU A 364 0.90 -8.10 2.60
N PHE A 365 1.54 -6.97 2.90
CA PHE A 365 2.26 -6.17 1.92
C PHE A 365 3.54 -6.84 1.43
N ARG A 366 4.24 -7.57 2.32
CA ARG A 366 5.38 -8.43 1.95
C ARG A 366 4.93 -9.71 1.23
N GLU A 367 3.78 -10.28 1.60
CA GLU A 367 3.18 -11.39 0.86
C GLU A 367 2.83 -10.99 -0.58
N LEU A 368 2.24 -9.80 -0.78
CA LEU A 368 2.03 -9.22 -2.11
C LEU A 368 3.35 -9.09 -2.90
N ALA A 369 4.42 -8.67 -2.23
CA ALA A 369 5.72 -8.50 -2.88
C ALA A 369 6.35 -9.84 -3.28
N ALA A 370 6.14 -10.90 -2.48
CA ALA A 370 6.50 -12.27 -2.83
C ALA A 370 5.67 -12.80 -4.03
N LEU A 371 4.44 -12.33 -4.20
CA LEU A 371 3.54 -12.72 -5.28
C LEU A 371 3.91 -12.08 -6.64
N PHE A 372 4.37 -10.83 -6.63
CA PHE A 372 4.64 -10.04 -7.84
C PHE A 372 6.07 -9.46 -7.93
N PRO A 373 7.13 -10.25 -7.69
CA PRO A 373 8.49 -9.72 -7.62
C PRO A 373 8.92 -9.05 -8.93
N ASP A 374 8.55 -9.62 -10.08
CA ASP A 374 8.92 -9.10 -11.40
C ASP A 374 8.26 -7.75 -11.70
N ALA A 375 6.96 -7.62 -11.41
CA ALA A 375 6.24 -6.36 -11.64
C ALA A 375 6.79 -5.23 -10.78
N LEU A 376 7.12 -5.51 -9.51
CA LEU A 376 7.71 -4.53 -8.60
C LEU A 376 9.14 -4.16 -9.02
N SER A 377 9.95 -5.15 -9.41
CA SER A 377 11.31 -4.92 -9.95
C SER A 377 11.30 -4.07 -11.21
N GLN A 378 10.32 -4.30 -12.10
CA GLN A 378 10.18 -3.51 -13.33
C GLN A 378 9.72 -2.07 -13.04
N SER A 379 8.81 -1.87 -12.08
CA SER A 379 8.39 -0.55 -11.62
C SER A 379 9.55 0.23 -10.97
N ALA A 380 10.36 -0.43 -10.14
CA ALA A 380 11.48 0.18 -9.42
C ALA A 380 12.53 0.84 -10.31
N ARG A 381 12.68 0.37 -11.56
CA ARG A 381 13.66 0.90 -12.53
C ARG A 381 13.26 2.22 -13.17
N ALA A 382 11.99 2.63 -13.05
CA ALA A 382 11.49 3.84 -13.68
C ALA A 382 11.87 5.08 -12.86
N ARG A 383 12.98 5.73 -13.19
CA ARG A 383 13.50 6.91 -12.46
C ARG A 383 12.58 8.13 -12.49
N VAL A 384 11.81 8.34 -13.55
CA VAL A 384 10.79 9.41 -13.66
C VAL A 384 9.46 8.84 -14.10
N ARG A 385 8.37 9.52 -13.74
CA ARG A 385 7.01 9.21 -14.22
C ARG A 385 6.89 9.54 -15.71
N SER A 386 7.46 8.72 -16.59
CA SER A 386 7.34 8.92 -18.04
C SER A 386 5.99 8.45 -18.56
N MET A 387 5.40 9.25 -19.45
CA MET A 387 4.22 8.92 -20.25
C MET A 387 4.59 8.51 -21.69
N THR A 388 5.87 8.58 -22.07
CA THR A 388 6.30 8.40 -23.46
C THR A 388 6.58 6.94 -23.75
N GLY A 389 5.54 6.18 -24.06
CA GLY A 389 5.65 4.85 -24.65
C GLY A 389 4.44 3.97 -24.36
N SER A 390 4.06 3.12 -25.31
CA SER A 390 3.02 2.09 -25.21
C SER A 390 3.36 0.93 -24.26
N LYS A 391 4.32 1.12 -23.33
CA LYS A 391 4.87 0.11 -22.41
C LYS A 391 5.19 0.70 -21.03
N VAL A 392 4.33 1.57 -20.48
CA VAL A 392 4.50 2.03 -19.09
C VAL A 392 4.13 0.88 -18.15
N THR A 393 5.09 0.42 -17.34
CA THR A 393 4.97 -0.74 -16.43
C THR A 393 5.00 -0.35 -14.95
N ASN A 394 4.72 0.92 -14.63
CA ASN A 394 4.69 1.40 -13.25
C ASN A 394 3.50 0.80 -12.50
N VAL A 395 3.75 0.28 -11.30
CA VAL A 395 2.73 -0.23 -10.40
C VAL A 395 2.30 0.88 -9.46
N HIS A 396 1.00 1.05 -9.28
CA HIS A 396 0.44 1.86 -8.21
C HIS A 396 0.32 1.01 -6.94
N MET A 397 1.35 1.04 -6.10
CA MET A 397 1.54 0.05 -5.03
C MET A 397 0.36 -0.03 -4.04
N MET A 398 -0.21 1.11 -3.64
CA MET A 398 -1.33 1.13 -2.69
C MET A 398 -2.65 0.61 -3.29
N ALA A 399 -2.83 0.75 -4.61
CA ALA A 399 -3.98 0.19 -5.32
C ALA A 399 -3.80 -1.32 -5.48
N LEU A 400 -2.58 -1.74 -5.82
CA LEU A 400 -2.22 -3.15 -5.92
C LEU A 400 -2.46 -3.87 -4.58
N TYR A 401 -1.97 -3.31 -3.47
CA TYR A 401 -2.18 -3.85 -2.13
C TYR A 401 -3.65 -3.95 -1.73
N LEU A 402 -4.41 -2.86 -1.88
CA LEU A 402 -5.82 -2.82 -1.53
C LEU A 402 -6.60 -3.91 -2.25
N HIS A 403 -6.44 -4.00 -3.57
CA HIS A 403 -7.17 -4.97 -4.37
C HIS A 403 -6.68 -6.39 -4.12
N PHE A 404 -5.39 -6.60 -3.87
CA PHE A 404 -4.87 -7.91 -3.46
C PHE A 404 -5.56 -8.43 -2.20
N VAL A 405 -5.69 -7.63 -1.14
CA VAL A 405 -6.36 -8.09 0.09
C VAL A 405 -7.83 -8.44 -0.18
N VAL A 406 -8.53 -7.61 -0.95
CA VAL A 406 -9.93 -7.86 -1.32
C VAL A 406 -10.11 -9.15 -2.11
N GLU A 407 -9.25 -9.39 -3.10
CA GLU A 407 -9.30 -10.61 -3.91
C GLU A 407 -8.84 -11.85 -3.14
N ARG A 408 -7.83 -11.74 -2.27
CA ARG A 408 -7.37 -12.85 -1.42
C ARG A 408 -8.44 -13.31 -0.43
N HIS A 409 -9.22 -12.39 0.13
CA HIS A 409 -10.36 -12.78 0.96
C HIS A 409 -11.41 -13.56 0.15
N ARG A 410 -11.75 -13.07 -1.05
CA ARG A 410 -12.68 -13.78 -1.95
C ARG A 410 -12.15 -15.16 -2.33
N GLU A 411 -10.87 -15.25 -2.67
CA GLU A 411 -10.18 -16.50 -3.00
C GLU A 411 -10.21 -17.47 -1.82
N ALA A 412 -9.86 -17.02 -0.62
CA ALA A 412 -9.89 -17.81 0.61
C ALA A 412 -11.28 -18.34 0.94
N ALA A 413 -12.32 -17.51 0.81
CA ALA A 413 -13.70 -17.89 1.04
C ALA A 413 -14.15 -18.96 0.02
N LEU A 414 -13.97 -18.70 -1.27
CA LEU A 414 -14.33 -19.65 -2.31
C LEU A 414 -13.55 -20.96 -2.19
N TRP A 415 -12.26 -20.91 -1.87
CA TRP A 415 -11.43 -22.10 -1.70
C TRP A 415 -11.88 -22.95 -0.50
N SER A 416 -12.22 -22.29 0.63
CA SER A 416 -12.68 -22.98 1.83
C SER A 416 -13.95 -23.79 1.60
N TRP A 417 -14.84 -23.30 0.74
CA TRP A 417 -16.04 -24.05 0.35
C TRP A 417 -15.77 -25.00 -0.82
N ALA A 418 -15.31 -24.50 -1.96
CA ALA A 418 -15.23 -25.25 -3.20
C ALA A 418 -14.14 -26.33 -3.19
N VAL A 419 -13.07 -26.14 -2.41
CA VAL A 419 -11.98 -27.13 -2.30
C VAL A 419 -12.02 -27.81 -0.94
N ALA A 420 -11.81 -27.09 0.17
CA ALA A 420 -11.65 -27.73 1.46
C ALA A 420 -12.92 -28.52 1.87
N ARG A 421 -14.10 -27.90 1.82
CA ARG A 421 -15.36 -28.57 2.16
C ARG A 421 -15.73 -29.65 1.15
N MET A 422 -15.64 -29.39 -0.16
CA MET A 422 -16.01 -30.41 -1.16
C MET A 422 -15.07 -31.62 -1.17
N THR A 423 -13.77 -31.42 -0.92
CA THR A 423 -12.83 -32.53 -0.74
C THR A 423 -13.13 -33.31 0.56
N GLN A 424 -13.49 -32.63 1.65
CA GLN A 424 -13.95 -33.28 2.89
C GLN A 424 -15.20 -34.15 2.65
N ILE A 425 -16.15 -33.68 1.83
CA ILE A 425 -17.35 -34.46 1.46
C ILE A 425 -16.97 -35.65 0.55
N ALA A 426 -16.17 -35.42 -0.48
CA ALA A 426 -15.75 -36.46 -1.41
C ALA A 426 -15.00 -37.61 -0.69
N THR A 427 -14.17 -37.28 0.29
CA THR A 427 -13.41 -38.28 1.08
C THR A 427 -14.26 -39.10 2.04
N ARG A 428 -15.45 -38.63 2.44
CA ARG A 428 -16.43 -39.40 3.24
C ARG A 428 -17.19 -40.45 2.42
N GLY A 429 -17.01 -40.49 1.10
CA GLY A 429 -17.68 -41.45 0.22
C GLY A 429 -19.09 -41.04 -0.21
N GLU A 430 -19.43 -39.75 -0.10
CA GLU A 430 -20.65 -39.20 -0.71
C GLU A 430 -20.44 -39.09 -2.23
N GLU A 431 -21.14 -39.92 -3.01
CA GLU A 431 -20.81 -40.25 -4.42
C GLU A 431 -20.88 -39.09 -5.43
N ASP A 432 -21.38 -37.89 -5.07
CA ASP A 432 -21.46 -36.75 -5.99
C ASP A 432 -21.33 -35.40 -5.26
N TRP A 433 -20.08 -35.06 -4.86
CA TRP A 433 -19.77 -33.78 -4.21
C TRP A 433 -20.28 -32.56 -5.00
N ALA A 434 -20.43 -32.65 -6.33
CA ALA A 434 -20.90 -31.56 -7.18
C ALA A 434 -22.43 -31.36 -7.11
N GLU A 435 -23.19 -32.42 -6.83
CA GLU A 435 -24.62 -32.31 -6.49
C GLU A 435 -24.79 -31.77 -5.06
N VAL A 436 -23.96 -32.18 -4.09
CA VAL A 436 -23.96 -31.58 -2.74
C VAL A 436 -23.66 -30.09 -2.81
N ALA A 437 -22.62 -29.69 -3.55
CA ALA A 437 -22.29 -28.28 -3.78
C ALA A 437 -23.46 -27.49 -4.41
N TRP A 438 -24.22 -28.12 -5.32
CA TRP A 438 -25.40 -27.50 -5.94
C TRP A 438 -26.54 -27.31 -4.95
N GLU A 439 -26.80 -28.31 -4.11
CA GLU A 439 -27.83 -28.26 -3.07
C GLU A 439 -27.50 -27.22 -1.99
N GLU A 440 -26.25 -27.13 -1.54
CA GLU A 440 -25.81 -26.17 -0.52
C GLU A 440 -26.04 -24.70 -0.92
N ILE A 441 -25.97 -24.38 -2.21
CA ILE A 441 -26.26 -23.03 -2.71
C ILE A 441 -27.74 -22.81 -3.03
N GLY A 442 -28.62 -23.74 -2.67
CA GLY A 442 -30.07 -23.68 -2.85
C GLY A 442 -30.59 -24.30 -4.15
N GLY A 443 -29.79 -25.13 -4.82
CA GLY A 443 -30.15 -25.82 -6.05
C GLY A 443 -31.05 -27.03 -5.81
N ALA A 444 -32.23 -27.06 -6.44
CA ALA A 444 -33.05 -28.26 -6.44
C ALA A 444 -32.53 -29.30 -7.46
N PRO A 445 -32.79 -30.61 -7.24
CA PRO A 445 -32.46 -31.64 -8.22
C PRO A 445 -33.03 -31.32 -9.60
N ARG A 446 -32.19 -31.45 -10.65
CA ARG A 446 -32.53 -31.15 -12.06
C ARG A 446 -32.85 -29.68 -12.38
N ALA A 447 -32.75 -28.76 -11.42
CA ALA A 447 -32.87 -27.34 -11.71
C ALA A 447 -31.71 -26.89 -12.62
N LYS A 448 -32.03 -26.10 -13.65
CA LYS A 448 -31.02 -25.57 -14.59
C LYS A 448 -30.35 -24.29 -14.11
N SER A 449 -30.99 -23.59 -13.17
CA SER A 449 -30.48 -22.33 -12.63
C SER A 449 -31.06 -22.02 -11.26
N ILE A 450 -30.33 -21.23 -10.49
CA ILE A 450 -30.73 -20.70 -9.19
C ILE A 450 -30.78 -19.18 -9.27
N ASN A 451 -31.87 -18.58 -8.78
CA ASN A 451 -31.94 -17.15 -8.56
C ASN A 451 -31.48 -16.87 -7.13
N VAL A 452 -30.23 -16.43 -6.99
CA VAL A 452 -29.63 -16.12 -5.69
C VAL A 452 -30.11 -14.74 -5.25
N ARG A 453 -30.38 -14.61 -3.95
CA ARG A 453 -30.70 -13.33 -3.32
C ARG A 453 -29.83 -13.14 -2.09
N ALA A 454 -29.22 -11.98 -1.97
CA ALA A 454 -28.55 -11.60 -0.74
C ALA A 454 -29.56 -11.55 0.41
N ARG A 455 -29.10 -11.82 1.64
CA ARG A 455 -29.88 -11.68 2.87
C ARG A 455 -29.31 -10.54 3.72
N ARG A 456 -30.12 -10.08 4.67
CA ARG A 456 -29.72 -9.04 5.63
C ARG A 456 -28.53 -9.51 6.46
N ARG A 457 -27.60 -8.59 6.72
CA ARG A 457 -26.42 -8.80 7.55
C ARG A 457 -26.33 -7.75 8.65
N ASN A 458 -25.93 -8.18 9.85
CA ASN A 458 -25.80 -7.33 11.04
C ASN A 458 -24.34 -7.07 11.44
N THR A 459 -23.36 -7.53 10.65
CA THR A 459 -21.92 -7.36 10.89
C THR A 459 -21.54 -5.91 11.18
N LEU A 460 -22.11 -4.96 10.45
CA LEU A 460 -21.87 -3.52 10.64
C LEU A 460 -22.98 -2.80 11.41
N SER A 461 -23.77 -3.54 12.20
CA SER A 461 -24.76 -2.96 13.10
C SER A 461 -24.06 -2.36 14.33
N ARG A 462 -24.57 -1.24 14.86
CA ARG A 462 -23.99 -0.58 16.03
C ARG A 462 -23.85 -1.51 17.26
N PRO A 463 -24.86 -2.33 17.62
CA PRO A 463 -24.72 -3.26 18.75
C PRO A 463 -23.57 -4.24 18.53
N HIS A 464 -23.50 -4.86 17.35
CA HIS A 464 -22.45 -5.84 17.07
C HIS A 464 -21.05 -5.21 17.04
N LEU A 465 -20.90 -4.02 16.45
CA LEU A 465 -19.62 -3.31 16.46
C LEU A 465 -19.17 -2.97 17.89
N ARG A 466 -20.08 -2.60 18.80
CA ARG A 466 -19.77 -2.39 20.22
C ARG A 466 -19.33 -3.67 20.91
N ASP A 467 -19.99 -4.79 20.62
CA ASP A 467 -19.64 -6.08 21.22
C ASP A 467 -18.25 -6.58 20.76
N VAL A 468 -17.88 -6.28 19.52
CA VAL A 468 -16.62 -6.74 18.90
C VAL A 468 -15.45 -5.79 19.16
N LEU A 469 -15.67 -4.48 19.06
CA LEU A 469 -14.61 -3.46 19.14
C LEU A 469 -14.55 -2.76 20.51
N GLY A 470 -15.54 -2.96 21.37
CA GLY A 470 -15.71 -2.22 22.62
C GLY A 470 -16.52 -0.92 22.45
N GLU A 471 -17.04 -0.40 23.56
CA GLU A 471 -17.93 0.77 23.56
C GLU A 471 -17.25 2.05 23.06
N GLU A 472 -16.00 2.30 23.47
CA GLU A 472 -15.25 3.51 23.08
C GLU A 472 -14.95 3.52 21.57
N VAL A 473 -14.60 2.37 20.99
CA VAL A 473 -14.25 2.29 19.57
C VAL A 473 -15.48 2.36 18.67
N GLY A 474 -16.60 1.74 19.08
CA GLY A 474 -17.83 1.67 18.30
C GLY A 474 -18.62 2.98 18.20
N GLU A 475 -18.35 3.96 19.08
CA GLU A 475 -19.10 5.22 19.16
C GLU A 475 -18.32 6.44 18.64
N TYR A 476 -16.98 6.44 18.75
CA TYR A 476 -16.15 7.62 18.46
C TYR A 476 -15.36 7.56 17.14
N ALA A 477 -15.47 6.48 16.35
CA ALA A 477 -14.83 6.42 15.03
C ALA A 477 -15.41 7.45 14.05
N TYR A 478 -14.55 8.23 13.40
CA TYR A 478 -14.93 9.14 12.32
C TYR A 478 -15.33 8.39 11.04
N THR A 479 -14.83 7.17 10.89
CA THR A 479 -15.03 6.34 9.71
C THR A 479 -16.34 5.57 9.81
N ALA A 480 -17.26 5.86 8.88
CA ALA A 480 -18.46 5.06 8.70
C ALA A 480 -18.13 3.78 7.92
N TYR A 481 -18.22 2.61 8.56
CA TYR A 481 -18.08 1.32 7.89
C TYR A 481 -19.25 1.08 6.93
N ARG A 482 -18.95 0.79 5.66
CA ARG A 482 -19.94 0.64 4.58
C ARG A 482 -20.10 -0.79 4.10
N PHE A 483 -19.04 -1.59 4.17
CA PHE A 483 -19.05 -2.99 3.77
C PHE A 483 -17.98 -3.76 4.55
N SER A 484 -18.31 -4.94 5.08
CA SER A 484 -17.34 -5.86 5.69
C SER A 484 -17.07 -7.02 4.74
N SER A 485 -15.84 -7.55 4.73
CA SER A 485 -15.53 -8.80 4.04
C SER A 485 -16.39 -9.98 4.52
N ASP A 486 -16.90 -9.94 5.76
CA ASP A 486 -17.83 -10.95 6.31
C ASP A 486 -19.26 -10.83 5.76
N ASP A 487 -19.54 -9.81 4.95
CA ASP A 487 -20.82 -9.63 4.25
C ASP A 487 -20.74 -10.02 2.76
N GLY A 488 -19.61 -10.63 2.36
CA GLY A 488 -19.41 -11.18 1.02
C GLY A 488 -18.40 -10.39 0.19
N TYR A 489 -18.65 -10.23 -1.11
CA TYR A 489 -17.70 -9.63 -2.03
C TYR A 489 -18.23 -8.35 -2.68
N PRO A 490 -17.64 -7.17 -2.39
CA PRO A 490 -18.24 -5.89 -2.74
C PRO A 490 -18.16 -5.57 -4.24
N TYR A 491 -17.17 -6.11 -4.98
CA TYR A 491 -16.97 -5.74 -6.39
C TYR A 491 -17.94 -6.43 -7.34
N ALA A 492 -18.63 -7.49 -6.91
CA ALA A 492 -19.64 -8.22 -7.71
C ALA A 492 -20.72 -7.30 -8.31
N SER A 493 -20.95 -6.14 -7.69
CA SER A 493 -22.05 -5.24 -8.01
C SER A 493 -21.65 -3.95 -8.72
N LEU A 494 -20.35 -3.72 -8.94
CA LEU A 494 -19.85 -2.48 -9.53
C LEU A 494 -20.07 -2.42 -11.05
N GLY A 495 -19.92 -3.56 -11.74
CA GLY A 495 -19.90 -3.62 -13.19
C GLY A 495 -18.84 -2.71 -13.82
N GLU A 496 -18.99 -2.41 -15.11
CA GLU A 496 -17.99 -1.65 -15.88
C GLU A 496 -17.99 -0.13 -15.61
N LYS A 497 -19.06 0.39 -15.00
CA LYS A 497 -19.26 1.83 -14.78
C LYS A 497 -19.19 2.24 -13.31
N GLY A 498 -19.08 1.26 -12.41
CA GLY A 498 -19.23 1.50 -10.98
C GLY A 498 -20.69 1.76 -10.57
N TYR A 499 -20.87 1.97 -9.27
CA TYR A 499 -22.18 2.22 -8.65
C TYR A 499 -22.13 3.41 -7.68
N LYS A 500 -23.26 4.09 -7.47
CA LYS A 500 -23.30 5.35 -6.69
C LYS A 500 -22.95 5.18 -5.21
N ALA A 501 -23.11 3.98 -4.66
CA ALA A 501 -22.87 3.68 -3.25
C ALA A 501 -22.51 2.20 -3.09
N TRP A 502 -21.93 1.84 -1.94
CA TRP A 502 -21.80 0.44 -1.54
C TRP A 502 -23.15 -0.15 -1.14
N PRO A 503 -23.37 -1.46 -1.29
CA PRO A 503 -24.61 -2.09 -0.86
C PRO A 503 -24.77 -1.96 0.66
N ASP A 504 -25.95 -1.53 1.12
CA ASP A 504 -26.26 -1.55 2.55
C ASP A 504 -26.81 -2.92 2.93
N MET A 505 -25.96 -3.75 3.50
CA MET A 505 -26.32 -5.13 3.86
C MET A 505 -27.27 -5.21 5.07
N LYS A 506 -27.44 -4.12 5.83
CA LYS A 506 -28.40 -4.06 6.97
C LYS A 506 -29.84 -3.88 6.53
N SER A 507 -30.05 -3.34 5.33
CA SER A 507 -31.34 -2.91 4.81
C SER A 507 -31.76 -3.69 3.56
N VAL A 508 -31.22 -4.91 3.36
CA VAL A 508 -31.59 -5.79 2.25
C VAL A 508 -33.07 -6.13 2.35
N THR A 509 -33.86 -5.59 1.42
CA THR A 509 -35.30 -5.86 1.31
C THR A 509 -35.64 -6.45 -0.05
N LYS A 510 -36.77 -7.17 -0.14
CA LYS A 510 -37.24 -7.78 -1.40
C LYS A 510 -37.50 -6.75 -2.52
N THR A 511 -37.68 -5.47 -2.18
CA THR A 511 -37.97 -4.37 -3.11
C THR A 511 -36.72 -3.56 -3.47
N ALA A 512 -35.57 -3.82 -2.84
CA ALA A 512 -34.37 -3.05 -3.10
C ALA A 512 -33.75 -3.41 -4.45
N THR A 513 -33.27 -2.39 -5.18
CA THR A 513 -32.84 -2.50 -6.59
C THR A 513 -31.32 -2.52 -6.78
N HIS A 514 -30.54 -2.65 -5.70
CA HIS A 514 -29.09 -2.70 -5.81
C HIS A 514 -28.67 -4.01 -6.50
N PRO A 515 -27.76 -3.98 -7.51
CA PRO A 515 -27.38 -5.19 -8.27
C PRO A 515 -26.72 -6.26 -7.41
N HIS A 516 -26.12 -5.89 -6.28
CA HIS A 516 -25.59 -6.83 -5.29
C HIS A 516 -26.64 -7.76 -4.67
N TYR A 517 -27.92 -7.36 -4.65
CA TYR A 517 -28.96 -8.09 -3.92
C TYR A 517 -29.52 -9.30 -4.65
N GLY A 518 -29.17 -9.50 -5.91
CA GLY A 518 -29.59 -10.68 -6.64
C GLY A 518 -28.75 -10.97 -7.87
N CYS A 519 -28.56 -12.25 -8.14
CA CYS A 519 -27.82 -12.76 -9.29
C CYS A 519 -28.37 -14.13 -9.67
N LYS A 520 -27.84 -14.73 -10.74
CA LYS A 520 -28.29 -16.02 -11.24
C LYS A 520 -27.09 -16.94 -11.46
N VAL A 521 -27.17 -18.16 -10.91
CA VAL A 521 -26.23 -19.24 -11.17
C VAL A 521 -26.85 -20.17 -12.20
N GLU A 522 -26.14 -20.48 -13.28
CA GLU A 522 -26.58 -21.44 -14.31
C GLU A 522 -25.78 -22.72 -14.19
N ARG A 523 -26.45 -23.87 -14.03
CA ARG A 523 -25.80 -25.15 -13.70
C ARG A 523 -24.76 -25.54 -14.74
N THR A 524 -25.12 -25.49 -16.02
CA THR A 524 -24.24 -25.87 -17.14
C THR A 524 -23.09 -24.91 -17.39
N ARG A 525 -23.13 -23.71 -16.82
CA ARG A 525 -22.07 -22.69 -16.94
C ARG A 525 -21.14 -22.73 -15.75
N CYS A 526 -21.69 -22.89 -14.54
CA CYS A 526 -20.96 -22.71 -13.30
C CYS A 526 -20.47 -24.01 -12.68
N PHE A 527 -21.12 -25.16 -12.94
CA PHE A 527 -20.81 -26.45 -12.32
C PHE A 527 -20.34 -27.48 -13.36
N PRO A 528 -19.52 -28.46 -12.95
CA PRO A 528 -19.10 -29.54 -13.85
C PRO A 528 -20.29 -30.41 -14.27
N THR A 529 -20.18 -30.98 -15.47
CA THR A 529 -21.09 -32.01 -15.97
C THR A 529 -20.68 -33.39 -15.44
N ARG A 530 -21.55 -34.38 -15.61
CA ARG A 530 -21.22 -35.78 -15.29
C ARG A 530 -20.05 -36.32 -16.10
N ASP A 531 -19.89 -35.85 -17.34
CA ASP A 531 -18.78 -36.26 -18.19
C ASP A 531 -17.46 -35.65 -17.69
N ASP A 532 -17.49 -34.39 -17.21
CA ASP A 532 -16.33 -33.75 -16.58
C ASP A 532 -15.90 -34.53 -15.33
N LEU A 533 -16.86 -34.86 -14.44
CA LEU A 533 -16.57 -35.66 -13.24
C LEU A 533 -16.00 -37.04 -13.58
N ALA A 534 -16.55 -37.71 -14.60
CA ALA A 534 -16.04 -38.99 -15.09
C ALA A 534 -14.63 -38.87 -15.69
N ALA A 535 -14.25 -37.69 -16.19
CA ALA A 535 -12.91 -37.38 -16.68
C ALA A 535 -11.92 -36.98 -15.56
N GLY A 536 -12.36 -36.97 -14.30
CA GLY A 536 -11.51 -36.64 -13.15
C GLY A 536 -11.54 -35.17 -12.73
N TYR A 537 -12.53 -34.39 -13.17
CA TYR A 537 -12.70 -33.00 -12.76
C TYR A 537 -12.86 -32.88 -11.24
N SER A 538 -11.93 -32.19 -10.61
CA SER A 538 -11.78 -32.15 -9.15
C SER A 538 -12.43 -30.91 -8.51
N PRO A 539 -12.58 -30.89 -7.17
CA PRO A 539 -12.91 -29.67 -6.42
C PRO A 539 -11.96 -28.49 -6.71
N ALA A 540 -10.67 -28.76 -6.94
CA ALA A 540 -9.69 -27.73 -7.29
C ALA A 540 -9.93 -27.15 -8.70
N ASP A 541 -10.30 -27.97 -9.68
CA ASP A 541 -10.66 -27.52 -11.03
C ASP A 541 -11.93 -26.65 -10.99
N PHE A 542 -12.93 -27.08 -10.21
CA PHE A 542 -14.16 -26.33 -9.97
C PHE A 542 -13.86 -24.96 -9.35
N PHE A 543 -13.01 -24.93 -8.33
CA PHE A 543 -12.56 -23.70 -7.70
C PHE A 543 -11.88 -22.77 -8.70
N GLN A 544 -10.93 -23.25 -9.51
CA GLN A 544 -10.26 -22.40 -10.51
C GLN A 544 -11.26 -21.80 -11.51
N HIS A 545 -12.26 -22.59 -11.93
CA HIS A 545 -13.32 -22.11 -12.81
C HIS A 545 -14.11 -20.95 -12.19
N ILE A 546 -14.62 -21.10 -10.97
CA ILE A 546 -15.47 -20.06 -10.35
C ILE A 546 -14.67 -18.90 -9.74
N ALA A 547 -13.40 -19.14 -9.37
CA ALA A 547 -12.56 -18.14 -8.75
C ALA A 547 -11.92 -17.20 -9.77
N PHE A 548 -11.44 -17.72 -10.91
CA PHE A 548 -10.58 -16.97 -11.82
C PHE A 548 -11.11 -16.89 -13.26
N ILE A 549 -11.77 -17.93 -13.77
CA ILE A 549 -12.24 -18.00 -15.16
C ILE A 549 -13.61 -17.32 -15.30
N ASP A 550 -14.62 -17.86 -14.64
CA ASP A 550 -15.96 -17.30 -14.58
C ASP A 550 -16.23 -16.70 -13.21
N VAL A 551 -15.61 -15.54 -13.00
CA VAL A 551 -15.72 -14.80 -11.74
C VAL A 551 -17.16 -14.49 -11.34
N THR A 552 -18.08 -14.38 -12.31
CA THR A 552 -19.49 -14.09 -12.03
C THR A 552 -20.22 -15.29 -11.40
N CYS A 553 -19.83 -16.51 -11.75
CA CYS A 553 -20.30 -17.72 -11.07
C CYS A 553 -19.86 -17.70 -9.60
N GLY A 554 -18.57 -17.49 -9.33
CA GLY A 554 -18.04 -17.46 -7.96
C GLY A 554 -18.62 -16.34 -7.11
N ASP A 555 -18.78 -15.13 -7.68
CA ASP A 555 -19.38 -13.99 -6.98
C ASP A 555 -20.82 -14.29 -6.55
N CYS A 556 -21.59 -14.93 -7.43
CA CYS A 556 -22.98 -15.28 -7.15
C CYS A 556 -23.11 -16.45 -6.17
N ILE A 557 -22.23 -17.46 -6.28
CA ILE A 557 -22.13 -18.57 -5.33
C ILE A 557 -21.79 -18.05 -3.93
N LEU A 558 -20.77 -17.19 -3.81
CA LEU A 558 -20.38 -16.59 -2.53
C LEU A 558 -21.52 -15.77 -1.92
N THR A 559 -22.29 -15.05 -2.74
CA THR A 559 -23.50 -14.34 -2.27
C THR A 559 -24.53 -15.31 -1.67
N SER A 560 -24.68 -16.51 -2.25
CA SER A 560 -25.56 -17.56 -1.71
C SER A 560 -25.04 -18.11 -0.37
N LEU A 561 -23.75 -18.45 -0.29
CA LEU A 561 -23.13 -19.01 0.91
C LEU A 561 -23.15 -18.02 2.09
N VAL A 562 -22.87 -16.74 1.83
CA VAL A 562 -22.98 -15.69 2.85
C VAL A 562 -24.42 -15.55 3.33
N ALA A 563 -25.40 -15.66 2.43
CA ALA A 563 -26.81 -15.65 2.80
C ALA A 563 -27.22 -16.87 3.64
N GLU A 564 -26.72 -18.07 3.33
CA GLU A 564 -26.98 -19.28 4.13
C GLU A 564 -26.25 -19.28 5.47
N SER A 565 -25.18 -18.50 5.62
CA SER A 565 -24.49 -18.31 6.90
C SER A 565 -25.30 -17.50 7.93
N GLY A 566 -26.39 -16.85 7.53
CA GLY A 566 -27.30 -16.12 8.44
C GLY A 566 -27.08 -14.60 8.43
N GLU A 567 -27.29 -13.92 9.57
CA GLU A 567 -27.08 -12.46 9.70
C GLU A 567 -25.65 -12.09 10.11
N LEU A 568 -24.85 -13.05 10.59
CA LEU A 568 -23.49 -12.88 11.09
C LEU A 568 -22.64 -14.11 10.70
N GLY A 569 -21.31 -13.95 10.62
CA GLY A 569 -20.38 -15.04 10.35
C GLY A 569 -20.48 -15.66 8.94
N LEU A 570 -19.62 -16.64 8.67
CA LEU A 570 -19.41 -17.27 7.37
C LEU A 570 -19.49 -18.80 7.44
N ASN A 571 -20.28 -19.37 8.37
CA ASN A 571 -20.25 -20.82 8.62
C ASN A 571 -20.50 -21.69 7.37
N ALA A 572 -21.35 -21.27 6.43
CA ALA A 572 -21.62 -22.06 5.21
C ALA A 572 -20.46 -22.03 4.20
N VAL A 573 -19.50 -21.10 4.36
CA VAL A 573 -18.27 -21.02 3.57
C VAL A 573 -17.21 -22.01 4.08
N LEU A 574 -17.31 -22.44 5.34
CA LEU A 574 -16.29 -23.22 6.01
C LEU A 574 -16.53 -24.74 5.86
N PRO A 575 -15.47 -25.56 5.88
CA PRO A 575 -15.61 -27.01 6.02
C PRO A 575 -16.21 -27.36 7.39
N ASP A 576 -16.75 -28.57 7.51
CA ASP A 576 -17.33 -29.03 8.78
C ASP A 576 -16.23 -29.16 9.84
N ALA A 577 -16.61 -28.85 11.08
CA ALA A 577 -15.74 -29.11 12.23
C ALA A 577 -15.46 -30.62 12.35
N PRO A 578 -14.27 -31.02 12.80
CA PRO A 578 -13.98 -32.44 13.04
C PRO A 578 -14.97 -33.02 14.06
N GLU A 579 -15.48 -34.22 13.77
CA GLU A 579 -16.52 -34.88 14.60
C GLU A 579 -16.01 -35.29 15.99
N GLU A 580 -14.70 -35.47 16.17
CA GLU A 580 -14.11 -35.92 17.43
C GLU A 580 -13.60 -34.74 18.29
N LEU A 581 -14.15 -34.63 19.50
CA LEU A 581 -13.75 -33.65 20.53
C LEU A 581 -12.27 -33.79 20.98
N ASN A 582 -11.60 -34.89 20.58
CA ASN A 582 -10.22 -35.25 20.90
C ASN A 582 -9.29 -35.29 19.67
N SER A 583 -9.57 -34.53 18.60
CA SER A 583 -8.75 -34.58 17.39
C SER A 583 -7.27 -34.26 17.69
N THR A 584 -6.36 -35.11 17.24
CA THR A 584 -4.90 -34.88 17.30
C THR A 584 -4.41 -33.94 16.19
N LEU A 585 -5.34 -33.31 15.47
CA LEU A 585 -5.03 -32.46 14.32
C LEU A 585 -4.42 -31.14 14.78
N ALA A 586 -3.40 -30.67 14.05
CA ALA A 586 -2.74 -29.41 14.35
C ALA A 586 -3.66 -28.22 14.03
N LYS A 587 -3.87 -27.34 15.02
CA LYS A 587 -4.63 -26.08 14.86
C LYS A 587 -3.72 -24.85 14.77
N THR A 588 -2.43 -25.04 14.98
CA THR A 588 -1.37 -24.04 14.86
C THR A 588 -0.44 -24.45 13.74
N PHE A 589 0.03 -23.49 12.95
CA PHE A 589 0.79 -23.74 11.73
C PHE A 589 2.11 -22.97 11.77
N ASP A 590 3.18 -23.59 11.26
CA ASP A 590 4.53 -22.98 11.25
C ASP A 590 4.59 -21.72 10.39
N GLU A 591 3.93 -21.77 9.23
CA GLU A 591 3.70 -20.62 8.36
C GLU A 591 2.20 -20.27 8.40
N PRO A 592 1.81 -18.98 8.41
CA PRO A 592 0.40 -18.61 8.35
C PRO A 592 -0.32 -19.25 7.16
N PRO A 593 -1.55 -19.74 7.34
CA PRO A 593 -2.36 -20.25 6.24
C PRO A 593 -2.44 -19.28 5.08
N HIS A 594 -2.04 -19.75 3.90
CA HIS A 594 -2.07 -18.99 2.66
C HIS A 594 -2.32 -19.93 1.47
N LEU A 595 -2.93 -19.41 0.41
CA LEU A 595 -3.03 -20.09 -0.89
C LEU A 595 -1.78 -19.81 -1.74
N PRO A 596 -1.52 -20.54 -2.85
CA PRO A 596 -0.31 -20.42 -3.66
C PRO A 596 0.07 -18.97 -4.00
N LEU A 597 1.35 -18.66 -3.78
CA LEU A 597 1.94 -17.35 -4.09
C LEU A 597 2.56 -17.34 -5.50
N VAL A 598 1.69 -17.46 -6.49
CA VAL A 598 2.04 -17.41 -7.93
C VAL A 598 1.44 -16.17 -8.58
N SER A 599 2.12 -15.56 -9.55
CA SER A 599 1.64 -14.34 -10.23
C SER A 599 0.55 -14.60 -11.26
N ASP A 600 0.46 -15.81 -11.78
CA ASP A 600 -0.62 -16.31 -12.64
C ASP A 600 -1.30 -17.48 -11.91
N PHE A 601 -2.63 -17.53 -11.90
CA PHE A 601 -3.33 -18.61 -11.19
C PHE A 601 -3.10 -19.98 -11.83
N MET A 602 -2.80 -20.04 -13.13
CA MET A 602 -2.54 -21.29 -13.84
C MET A 602 -1.29 -22.02 -13.34
N ASP A 603 -0.37 -21.31 -12.68
CA ASP A 603 0.87 -21.87 -12.13
C ASP A 603 0.67 -22.43 -10.70
N GLY A 604 -0.52 -22.28 -10.11
CA GLY A 604 -0.81 -22.65 -8.73
C GLY A 604 -1.50 -24.00 -8.59
N ASP A 605 -1.05 -24.82 -7.65
CA ASP A 605 -1.78 -26.01 -7.20
C ASP A 605 -2.65 -25.65 -5.99
N PHE A 606 -3.96 -25.71 -6.17
CA PHE A 606 -4.96 -25.36 -5.16
C PHE A 606 -5.58 -26.57 -4.47
N SER A 607 -5.06 -27.79 -4.70
CA SER A 607 -5.52 -28.98 -3.98
C SER A 607 -5.30 -28.86 -2.46
N VAL A 608 -6.05 -29.62 -1.67
CA VAL A 608 -5.88 -29.63 -0.21
C VAL A 608 -4.48 -30.13 0.13
N GLU A 609 -4.00 -31.14 -0.58
CA GLU A 609 -2.71 -31.78 -0.37
C GLU A 609 -1.52 -30.85 -0.65
N ALA A 610 -1.67 -29.90 -1.58
CA ALA A 610 -0.65 -28.92 -1.90
C ALA A 610 -0.65 -27.71 -0.96
N VAL A 611 -1.81 -27.34 -0.41
CA VAL A 611 -2.00 -26.12 0.37
C VAL A 611 -1.92 -26.38 1.87
N VAL A 612 -2.48 -27.51 2.33
CA VAL A 612 -2.71 -27.79 3.75
C VAL A 612 -1.69 -28.80 4.24
N PRO A 613 -0.94 -28.51 5.32
CA PRO A 613 0.00 -29.46 5.90
C PRO A 613 -0.68 -30.78 6.29
N PRO A 614 0.00 -31.93 6.16
CA PRO A 614 -0.55 -33.21 6.59
C PRO A 614 -0.87 -33.18 8.10
N ASN A 615 -2.01 -33.77 8.49
CA ASN A 615 -2.53 -33.77 9.86
C ASN A 615 -2.97 -32.40 10.42
N ALA A 616 -3.13 -31.38 9.58
CA ALA A 616 -3.76 -30.13 9.97
C ALA A 616 -5.28 -30.26 10.12
N ASP A 617 -5.86 -29.50 11.05
CA ASP A 617 -7.30 -29.30 11.14
C ASP A 617 -7.74 -28.40 9.99
N LEU A 618 -8.47 -28.97 9.03
CA LEU A 618 -8.89 -28.30 7.81
C LEU A 618 -9.81 -27.09 8.10
N ARG A 619 -10.66 -27.17 9.13
CA ARG A 619 -11.50 -26.05 9.53
C ARG A 619 -10.69 -24.95 10.20
N ALA A 620 -9.77 -25.31 11.09
CA ALA A 620 -8.87 -24.32 11.70
C ALA A 620 -8.00 -23.61 10.65
N TRP A 621 -7.53 -24.34 9.63
CA TRP A 621 -6.81 -23.78 8.49
C TRP A 621 -7.67 -22.79 7.70
N SER A 622 -8.87 -23.20 7.27
CA SER A 622 -9.81 -22.34 6.53
C SER A 622 -10.23 -21.10 7.30
N VAL A 623 -10.51 -21.24 8.60
CA VAL A 623 -10.85 -20.10 9.49
C VAL A 623 -9.72 -19.09 9.55
N GLN A 624 -8.48 -19.53 9.79
CA GLN A 624 -7.31 -18.64 9.81
C GLN A 624 -7.03 -18.02 8.45
N LEU A 625 -7.20 -18.78 7.36
CA LEU A 625 -7.01 -18.31 6.00
C LEU A 625 -7.99 -17.17 5.65
N VAL A 626 -9.29 -17.36 5.91
CA VAL A 626 -10.31 -16.33 5.64
C VAL A 626 -10.09 -15.10 6.51
N HIS A 627 -9.85 -15.31 7.81
CA HIS A 627 -9.60 -14.21 8.75
C HIS A 627 -8.37 -13.38 8.37
N ARG A 628 -7.31 -14.00 7.85
CA ARG A 628 -6.05 -13.33 7.49
C ARG A 628 -6.26 -12.17 6.51
N TYR A 629 -7.20 -12.29 5.57
CA TYR A 629 -7.41 -11.32 4.49
C TYR A 629 -8.64 -10.42 4.70
N ARG A 630 -9.24 -10.42 5.88
CA ARG A 630 -10.39 -9.58 6.20
C ARG A 630 -10.10 -8.08 6.01
N TYR A 631 -11.14 -7.34 5.68
CA TYR A 631 -11.07 -5.90 5.50
C TYR A 631 -12.46 -5.26 5.67
N VAL A 632 -12.46 -3.94 5.84
CA VAL A 632 -13.67 -3.11 5.78
C VAL A 632 -13.51 -2.05 4.71
N ILE A 633 -14.57 -1.77 3.97
CA ILE A 633 -14.66 -0.54 3.18
C ILE A 633 -15.28 0.54 4.06
N GLY A 634 -14.46 1.51 4.43
CA GLY A 634 -14.84 2.66 5.24
C GLY A 634 -15.07 3.91 4.40
N ARG A 635 -15.84 4.83 4.95
CA ARG A 635 -15.92 6.21 4.48
C ARG A 635 -15.64 7.16 5.64
N ILE A 636 -14.49 7.81 5.59
CA ILE A 636 -14.24 9.03 6.34
C ILE A 636 -14.65 10.21 5.46
N PHE A 637 -15.13 11.31 6.05
CA PHE A 637 -15.28 12.53 5.28
C PHE A 637 -13.89 13.16 5.10
N SER A 638 -13.40 13.12 3.87
CA SER A 638 -12.15 13.75 3.47
C SER A 638 -12.38 14.98 2.61
N GLY A 639 -11.62 16.04 2.89
CA GLY A 639 -11.56 17.24 2.05
C GLY A 639 -10.42 17.10 1.04
N PHE A 640 -10.71 17.27 -0.25
CA PHE A 640 -9.66 17.43 -1.27
C PHE A 640 -9.71 18.85 -1.81
N SER A 641 -8.58 19.56 -1.75
CA SER A 641 -8.40 20.89 -2.32
C SER A 641 -7.17 20.90 -3.19
N MET A 642 -7.28 21.55 -4.35
CA MET A 642 -6.17 21.75 -5.27
C MET A 642 -5.93 23.25 -5.40
N LEU A 643 -4.84 23.75 -4.83
CA LEU A 643 -4.49 25.17 -4.83
C LEU A 643 -3.96 25.57 -6.21
N LYS A 644 -4.52 26.61 -6.84
CA LYS A 644 -4.16 27.01 -8.21
C LYS A 644 -3.66 28.45 -8.32
N ASN A 645 -4.24 29.36 -7.56
CA ASN A 645 -3.93 30.79 -7.57
C ASN A 645 -4.43 31.47 -6.27
N PRO A 646 -4.04 32.72 -5.97
CA PRO A 646 -4.33 33.35 -4.68
C PRO A 646 -5.83 33.49 -4.37
N GLU A 647 -6.65 33.90 -5.35
CA GLU A 647 -8.09 34.09 -5.16
C GLU A 647 -8.77 32.77 -4.83
N GLN A 648 -8.48 31.72 -5.61
CA GLN A 648 -9.04 30.40 -5.39
C GLN A 648 -8.54 29.74 -4.11
N ALA A 649 -7.27 29.94 -3.72
CA ALA A 649 -6.72 29.40 -2.48
C ALA A 649 -7.49 29.93 -1.26
N VAL A 650 -7.78 31.23 -1.21
CA VAL A 650 -8.58 31.83 -0.13
C VAL A 650 -9.98 31.21 -0.03
N ASP A 651 -10.62 30.94 -1.16
CA ASP A 651 -11.95 30.33 -1.17
C ASP A 651 -11.91 28.85 -0.74
N GLU A 652 -10.87 28.09 -1.14
CA GLU A 652 -10.65 26.73 -0.65
C GLU A 652 -10.42 26.71 0.85
N PHE A 653 -9.57 27.59 1.40
CA PHE A 653 -9.31 27.64 2.84
C PHE A 653 -10.57 27.94 3.65
N LYS A 654 -11.43 28.87 3.19
CA LYS A 654 -12.73 29.13 3.83
C LYS A 654 -13.66 27.91 3.78
N ARG A 655 -13.66 27.19 2.67
CA ARG A 655 -14.46 25.96 2.51
C ARG A 655 -13.96 24.88 3.47
N LEU A 656 -12.66 24.61 3.48
CA LEU A 656 -12.03 23.65 4.38
C LEU A 656 -12.27 24.02 5.84
N GLU A 657 -12.09 25.28 6.22
CA GLU A 657 -12.33 25.73 7.60
C GLU A 657 -13.78 25.50 8.03
N LYS A 658 -14.75 25.79 7.15
CA LYS A 658 -16.15 25.49 7.41
C LYS A 658 -16.39 23.99 7.61
N ASP A 659 -15.80 23.16 6.75
CA ASP A 659 -16.00 21.71 6.79
C ASP A 659 -15.30 21.08 8.01
N ILE A 660 -14.11 21.54 8.39
CA ILE A 660 -13.39 21.14 9.62
C ILE A 660 -14.21 21.53 10.85
N LYS A 661 -14.68 22.79 10.93
CA LYS A 661 -15.51 23.28 12.04
C LYS A 661 -16.87 22.56 12.16
N SER A 662 -17.33 21.91 11.10
CA SER A 662 -18.55 21.09 11.17
C SER A 662 -18.38 19.85 12.05
N GLY A 663 -17.13 19.46 12.36
CA GLY A 663 -16.80 18.30 13.18
C GLY A 663 -16.89 16.97 12.44
N TRP A 664 -17.14 16.96 11.13
CA TRP A 664 -17.25 15.73 10.32
C TRP A 664 -15.99 15.38 9.54
N MET A 665 -15.13 16.36 9.24
CA MET A 665 -13.94 16.17 8.40
C MET A 665 -12.78 15.61 9.23
N GLY A 666 -12.43 14.35 8.99
CA GLY A 666 -11.37 13.67 9.73
C GLY A 666 -9.97 13.82 9.11
N VAL A 667 -9.92 13.89 7.77
CA VAL A 667 -8.65 14.05 7.02
C VAL A 667 -8.82 15.07 5.90
N VAL A 668 -7.72 15.73 5.55
CA VAL A 668 -7.67 16.73 4.47
C VAL A 668 -6.47 16.44 3.58
N CYS A 669 -6.66 16.60 2.27
CA CYS A 669 -5.60 16.61 1.27
C CYS A 669 -5.59 17.98 0.58
N ILE A 670 -4.43 18.64 0.57
CA ILE A 670 -4.24 19.95 -0.04
C ILE A 670 -3.09 19.88 -1.03
N ASN A 671 -3.41 19.66 -2.30
CA ASN A 671 -2.41 19.52 -3.36
C ASN A 671 -2.06 20.89 -3.97
N ASP A 672 -0.78 21.15 -4.16
CA ASP A 672 -0.18 22.44 -4.52
C ASP A 672 -0.04 22.67 -6.06
N ASP A 673 -1.15 22.55 -6.80
CA ASP A 673 -1.14 22.72 -8.27
C ASP A 673 -1.05 24.19 -8.76
N ILE A 674 -0.21 25.00 -8.10
CA ILE A 674 -0.21 26.46 -8.18
C ILE A 674 0.41 26.94 -9.50
N VAL A 675 -0.43 27.49 -10.37
CA VAL A 675 -0.05 27.98 -11.70
C VAL A 675 0.22 29.48 -11.76
N LYS A 676 -0.27 30.26 -10.77
CA LYS A 676 -0.12 31.72 -10.72
C LYS A 676 -0.05 32.20 -9.27
N GLY A 677 0.75 33.24 -8.99
CA GLY A 677 0.80 33.89 -7.67
C GLY A 677 1.33 32.99 -6.56
N ALA A 678 2.39 32.22 -6.85
CA ALA A 678 2.93 31.24 -5.91
C ALA A 678 3.39 31.84 -4.57
N PRO A 679 4.08 33.00 -4.51
CA PRO A 679 4.47 33.60 -3.23
C PRO A 679 3.28 33.97 -2.35
N GLU A 680 2.19 34.46 -2.94
CA GLU A 680 0.98 34.83 -2.19
C GLU A 680 0.21 33.59 -1.70
N VAL A 681 0.13 32.54 -2.53
CA VAL A 681 -0.46 31.26 -2.11
C VAL A 681 0.38 30.61 -1.01
N ASP A 682 1.71 30.53 -1.17
CA ASP A 682 2.62 29.97 -0.17
C ASP A 682 2.46 30.65 1.19
N LYS A 683 2.46 31.99 1.21
CA LYS A 683 2.23 32.75 2.44
C LYS A 683 0.90 32.38 3.10
N SER A 684 -0.19 32.45 2.34
CA SER A 684 -1.53 32.17 2.88
C SER A 684 -1.71 30.70 3.29
N PHE A 685 -1.05 29.77 2.60
CA PHE A 685 -1.10 28.36 2.93
C PHE A 685 -0.32 28.07 4.21
N ARG A 686 0.89 28.62 4.38
CA ARG A 686 1.65 28.52 5.64
C ARG A 686 0.89 29.13 6.81
N GLU A 687 0.27 30.31 6.63
CA GLU A 687 -0.61 30.92 7.66
C GLU A 687 -1.79 30.01 8.02
N TRP A 688 -2.42 29.36 7.02
CA TRP A 688 -3.50 28.42 7.24
C TRP A 688 -3.04 27.16 8.00
N GLN A 689 -1.91 26.57 7.61
CA GLN A 689 -1.36 25.37 8.25
C GLN A 689 -0.97 25.65 9.72
N GLU A 690 -0.28 26.76 9.97
CA GLU A 690 0.11 27.18 11.32
C GLU A 690 -1.11 27.45 12.22
N SER A 691 -2.21 27.96 11.64
CA SER A 691 -3.45 28.18 12.41
C SER A 691 -4.16 26.88 12.86
N HIS A 692 -3.93 25.75 12.18
CA HIS A 692 -4.55 24.45 12.49
C HIS A 692 -3.64 23.55 13.33
N TRP A 693 -2.33 23.61 13.07
CA TRP A 693 -1.31 22.80 13.76
C TRP A 693 -0.16 23.68 14.27
N PRO A 694 -0.43 24.57 15.24
CA PRO A 694 0.53 25.57 15.71
C PRO A 694 1.63 25.01 16.62
N GLN A 695 1.49 23.78 17.11
CA GLN A 695 2.40 23.22 18.11
C GLN A 695 3.60 22.57 17.40
N PRO A 696 4.81 23.13 17.53
CA PRO A 696 6.00 22.57 16.92
C PRO A 696 6.40 21.29 17.64
N ALA A 697 6.82 20.29 16.88
CA ALA A 697 7.44 19.11 17.44
C ALA A 697 8.84 19.43 17.98
N GLN A 698 9.30 18.69 18.98
CA GLN A 698 10.59 18.89 19.63
C GLN A 698 11.78 18.73 18.68
N TRP A 699 11.65 17.93 17.62
CA TRP A 699 12.67 17.78 16.59
C TRP A 699 12.77 18.96 15.62
N GLU A 700 11.89 19.96 15.70
CA GLU A 700 11.95 21.13 14.83
C GLU A 700 13.04 22.10 15.30
N MET A 701 14.00 22.37 14.41
CA MET A 701 15.08 23.33 14.62
C MET A 701 14.62 24.72 14.19
N TYR A 702 14.91 25.71 15.03
CA TYR A 702 14.62 27.12 14.78
C TYR A 702 15.80 27.90 14.23
#